data_AF-A0A9P7AIM4-F1
#
_entry.id   AF-A0A9P7AIM4-F1
#
_cell.length_a   1.000
_cell.length_b   1.000
_cell.length_c   1.000
_cell.angle_alpha   90.00
_cell.angle_beta   90.00
_cell.angle_gamma   90.00
#
_symmetry.space_group_name_H-M   'P 1'
#
loop_
_entity.id
_entity.type
_entity.pdbx_description
1 polymer ?
#
loop_
_entity_poly.entity_id
_entity_poly.type
_entity_poly.pdbx_seq_one_letter_code
_entity_poly.pdbx_strand_id
1 'polypeptide(L)'
;MPPIEKGWRRRFTKYNRQFIEENNQHAAQRRRNDDTQDDALPRSMYHAHTSIDVTHRDHHSVKTSYFRAPQAMPVPHVTLPVMPSEGISEAFNFDVMDEAYVDYLVDTNTDMEPVKSKRKRTAGDDPQKLWIPKQDKFLREFIRLEGCGDPMSYQACQGLPGCLNEPVVRCRDCEGSQLYCQACIVVQHTTMPLHHMEIWSGSYFQRILLRDLGHRVQLGHPPSVQCCNPALVFDDDFVVLEINGIHRLSLNFCNCATAQTHNIQLLHACWYPSTTTNPQTAAAFRLLDHFQMYTFESKGSAFKYYQSLARLTDNTGTCQPKDRYESFLRMSPGCGHDSNGVLGTKEGELAVLCPACPHPGKNLPPDWGNTAPHIKWLYGLFLAIDANFRLCRRNKSSKQADPSFNKGWAYFMEQSRFKEVLEASGTQVQEKSSCASHNAVNLADTKNARRMAATGVGAIVCARHNLTRPSAVGDLQKGEKYVNMDYVFFSTLQHASTVRVLNISYDIACQWSKHLWSQMSRYPSTIHLWPDDNVVTFVVLKFHLPAHILSCQTKYSLNLIKGMARTDGEAVERGWSNINPIATSTQGMGPGSRRDILDDHFGDWNWCKVCNLGPFLLRKLKEAIPERNQHILDLRDFEEAIPPTSLDQWR
;
A
#
# COMPACT_ATOMS: atom_id res chain seq x y z
N MET A 1 -38.20 -2.28 7.21
CA MET A 1 -37.42 -2.12 8.46
C MET A 1 -38.38 -2.20 9.65
N PRO A 2 -38.34 -3.26 10.48
CA PRO A 2 -39.19 -3.37 11.68
C PRO A 2 -38.43 -3.08 13.00
N PRO A 3 -39.16 -2.84 14.10
CA PRO A 3 -38.75 -2.01 15.26
C PRO A 3 -37.93 -2.71 16.37
N ILE A 4 -37.14 -3.74 16.03
CA ILE A 4 -36.37 -4.53 17.01
C ILE A 4 -35.08 -3.80 17.45
N GLU A 5 -34.51 -2.94 16.60
CA GLU A 5 -33.23 -2.24 16.86
C GLU A 5 -33.29 -1.18 17.98
N LYS A 6 -34.46 -0.58 18.24
CA LYS A 6 -34.58 0.52 19.23
C LYS A 6 -34.56 0.04 20.69
N GLY A 7 -34.98 -1.20 20.95
CA GLY A 7 -34.97 -1.79 22.30
C GLY A 7 -33.56 -2.19 22.76
N TRP A 8 -32.73 -2.70 21.83
CA TRP A 8 -31.37 -3.15 22.09
C TRP A 8 -30.41 -2.01 22.40
N ARG A 9 -30.48 -0.91 21.63
CA ARG A 9 -29.61 0.27 21.85
C ARG A 9 -29.81 0.88 23.25
N ARG A 10 -31.06 1.00 23.74
CA ARG A 10 -31.33 1.57 25.07
C ARG A 10 -30.84 0.72 26.24
N ARG A 11 -30.87 -0.62 26.13
CA ARG A 11 -30.34 -1.52 27.17
C ARG A 11 -28.81 -1.56 27.17
N PHE A 12 -28.19 -1.51 26.00
CA PHE A 12 -26.73 -1.45 25.83
C PHE A 12 -26.10 -0.18 26.43
N THR A 13 -26.73 0.99 26.22
CA THR A 13 -26.22 2.26 26.77
C THR A 13 -26.32 2.34 28.29
N LYS A 14 -27.33 1.70 28.90
CA LYS A 14 -27.50 1.67 30.37
C LYS A 14 -26.47 0.76 31.04
N TYR A 15 -26.20 -0.41 30.46
CA TYR A 15 -25.22 -1.37 30.97
C TYR A 15 -23.78 -0.83 30.91
N ASN A 16 -23.40 -0.22 29.77
CA ASN A 16 -22.06 0.36 29.63
C ASN A 16 -21.81 1.52 30.59
N ARG A 17 -22.82 2.34 30.89
CA ARG A 17 -22.64 3.49 31.79
C ARG A 17 -22.40 3.04 33.24
N GLN A 18 -23.12 2.01 33.69
CA GLN A 18 -23.00 1.46 35.03
C GLN A 18 -21.67 0.69 35.22
N PHE A 19 -21.24 -0.08 34.21
CA PHE A 19 -19.96 -0.79 34.22
C PHE A 19 -18.73 0.14 34.26
N ILE A 20 -18.82 1.31 33.63
CA ILE A 20 -17.73 2.31 33.63
C ILE A 20 -17.66 3.06 34.97
N GLU A 21 -18.79 3.36 35.60
CA GLU A 21 -18.83 4.05 36.90
C GLU A 21 -18.29 3.18 38.04
N GLU A 22 -18.63 1.88 38.06
CA GLU A 22 -18.18 0.94 39.10
C GLU A 22 -16.66 0.62 39.00
N ASN A 23 -16.12 0.50 37.78
CA ASN A 23 -14.70 0.23 37.56
C ASN A 23 -13.78 1.43 37.89
N ASN A 24 -14.27 2.65 37.70
CA ASN A 24 -13.49 3.85 38.01
C ASN A 24 -13.35 4.09 39.52
N GLN A 25 -14.32 3.67 40.34
CA GLN A 25 -14.25 3.77 41.79
C GLN A 25 -13.24 2.77 42.40
N HIS A 26 -13.16 1.56 41.85
CA HIS A 26 -12.20 0.53 42.30
C HIS A 26 -10.75 0.84 41.90
N ALA A 27 -10.54 1.47 40.74
CA ALA A 27 -9.22 1.84 40.24
C ALA A 27 -8.53 2.97 41.05
N ALA A 28 -9.30 3.79 41.78
CA ALA A 28 -8.77 4.86 42.63
C ALA A 28 -8.17 4.32 43.94
N GLN A 29 -8.59 3.14 44.40
CA GLN A 29 -8.22 2.62 45.73
C GLN A 29 -6.91 1.82 45.72
N ARG A 30 -6.44 1.36 44.55
CA ARG A 30 -5.28 0.46 44.42
C ARG A 30 -3.97 1.11 43.97
N ARG A 31 -3.96 2.40 43.61
CA ARG A 31 -2.74 3.14 43.18
C ARG A 31 -1.77 3.51 44.32
N ARG A 32 -1.80 2.80 45.46
CA ARG A 32 -1.03 3.18 46.66
C ARG A 32 0.17 2.29 46.99
N ASN A 33 0.34 1.14 46.35
CA ASN A 33 1.43 0.21 46.67
C ASN A 33 2.13 -0.28 45.38
N ASP A 34 3.46 -0.40 45.43
CA ASP A 34 4.38 -1.04 44.47
C ASP A 34 4.97 -0.19 43.34
N ASP A 35 6.00 0.59 43.72
CA ASP A 35 7.17 0.90 42.88
C ASP A 35 8.37 0.06 43.38
N THR A 36 9.33 -0.25 42.49
CA THR A 36 10.61 -1.03 42.61
C THR A 36 10.50 -2.50 42.14
N GLN A 37 11.28 -3.04 41.18
CA GLN A 37 12.67 -2.86 40.74
C GLN A 37 12.84 -3.40 39.29
N ASP A 38 13.81 -2.90 38.53
CA ASP A 38 14.14 -3.27 37.13
C ASP A 38 15.65 -3.54 37.02
N ASP A 39 16.08 -4.55 36.24
CA ASP A 39 17.52 -4.77 35.92
C ASP A 39 17.79 -5.47 34.56
N ALA A 40 18.43 -4.67 33.70
CA ALA A 40 19.42 -4.86 32.60
C ALA A 40 19.53 -6.13 31.69
N LEU A 41 19.50 -5.87 30.37
CA LEU A 41 20.12 -6.65 29.26
C LEU A 41 21.22 -5.79 28.59
N PRO A 42 22.21 -6.38 27.85
CA PRO A 42 22.20 -6.15 26.40
C PRO A 42 22.92 -7.22 25.52
N ARG A 43 22.52 -7.33 24.23
CA ARG A 43 23.41 -7.74 23.12
C ARG A 43 23.13 -6.92 21.85
N SER A 44 24.19 -6.43 21.22
CA SER A 44 24.18 -5.54 20.05
C SER A 44 23.89 -6.28 18.72
N MET A 45 23.04 -5.71 17.88
CA MET A 45 22.69 -6.21 16.55
C MET A 45 23.44 -5.41 15.45
N TYR A 46 23.91 -6.10 14.40
CA TYR A 46 24.51 -5.49 13.20
C TYR A 46 23.52 -5.55 12.04
N HIS A 47 23.46 -4.50 11.22
CA HIS A 47 22.62 -4.42 10.03
C HIS A 47 23.43 -4.67 8.75
N ALA A 48 22.87 -5.45 7.83
CA ALA A 48 23.44 -5.71 6.52
C ALA A 48 22.94 -4.68 5.50
N HIS A 49 23.86 -4.08 4.75
CA HIS A 49 23.58 -3.16 3.65
C HIS A 49 24.24 -3.69 2.37
N THR A 50 23.48 -3.82 1.30
CA THR A 50 23.97 -4.30 0.00
C THR A 50 24.01 -3.15 -0.98
N SER A 51 25.20 -2.83 -1.49
CA SER A 51 25.40 -1.86 -2.56
C SER A 51 25.52 -2.59 -3.90
N ILE A 52 24.91 -2.01 -4.95
CA ILE A 52 25.02 -2.49 -6.32
C ILE A 52 25.74 -1.41 -7.12
N ASP A 53 26.93 -1.72 -7.60
CA ASP A 53 27.67 -0.85 -8.52
C ASP A 53 27.40 -1.32 -9.95
N VAL A 54 26.75 -0.44 -10.72
CA VAL A 54 26.51 -0.64 -12.16
C VAL A 54 27.55 0.15 -12.93
N THR A 55 28.50 -0.54 -13.56
CA THR A 55 29.50 0.11 -14.43
C THR A 55 28.96 0.23 -15.85
N HIS A 56 29.50 1.16 -16.64
CA HIS A 56 29.04 1.56 -17.99
C HIS A 56 28.97 0.45 -19.09
N ARG A 57 29.13 -0.85 -18.76
CA ARG A 57 29.20 -1.96 -19.72
C ARG A 57 28.59 -3.27 -19.17
N ASP A 58 27.30 -3.26 -18.84
CA ASP A 58 26.52 -4.47 -18.46
C ASP A 58 27.13 -5.32 -17.32
N HIS A 59 28.07 -4.77 -16.55
CA HIS A 59 28.71 -5.43 -15.42
C HIS A 59 28.20 -4.82 -14.12
N HIS A 60 27.44 -5.64 -13.39
CA HIS A 60 26.95 -5.36 -12.05
C HIS A 60 27.86 -6.04 -11.04
N SER A 61 28.33 -5.31 -10.03
CA SER A 61 28.99 -5.90 -8.87
C SER A 61 28.16 -5.64 -7.62
N VAL A 62 27.89 -6.69 -6.85
CA VAL A 62 27.09 -6.64 -5.63
C VAL A 62 28.04 -6.79 -4.45
N LYS A 63 28.01 -5.83 -3.51
CA LYS A 63 28.84 -5.85 -2.31
C LYS A 63 27.97 -5.67 -1.07
N THR A 64 28.00 -6.64 -0.16
CA THR A 64 27.33 -6.54 1.14
C THR A 64 28.30 -6.09 2.22
N SER A 65 27.90 -5.11 3.01
CA SER A 65 28.64 -4.54 4.13
C SER A 65 27.80 -4.57 5.40
N TYR A 66 28.42 -4.75 6.56
CA TYR A 66 27.76 -4.84 7.85
C TYR A 66 28.08 -3.61 8.70
N PHE A 67 27.07 -2.94 9.23
CA PHE A 67 27.23 -1.76 10.10
C PHE A 67 26.63 -2.02 11.48
N ARG A 68 27.25 -1.46 12.51
CA ARG A 68 26.79 -1.58 13.90
C ARG A 68 25.60 -0.64 14.12
N ALA A 69 24.49 -1.15 14.66
CA ALA A 69 23.37 -0.29 15.02
C ALA A 69 23.80 0.71 16.13
N PRO A 70 23.37 1.98 16.07
CA PRO A 70 23.51 2.90 17.21
C PRO A 70 22.84 2.29 18.44
N GLN A 71 23.51 2.33 19.60
CA GLN A 71 22.89 1.91 20.85
C GLN A 71 21.68 2.80 21.13
N ALA A 72 20.53 2.18 21.44
CA ALA A 72 19.34 2.93 21.88
C ALA A 72 19.70 3.77 23.10
N MET A 73 19.34 5.06 23.09
CA MET A 73 19.50 5.90 24.27
C MET A 73 18.58 5.41 25.39
N PRO A 74 19.00 5.48 26.67
CA PRO A 74 18.16 5.08 27.79
C PRO A 74 16.87 5.88 27.81
N VAL A 75 15.74 5.19 27.92
CA VAL A 75 14.42 5.81 28.10
C VAL A 75 14.35 6.36 29.53
N PRO A 76 14.02 7.64 29.76
CA PRO A 76 13.85 8.17 31.11
C PRO A 76 12.70 7.46 31.83
N HIS A 77 12.89 7.10 33.11
CA HIS A 77 11.79 6.67 33.98
C HIS A 77 10.76 7.80 34.10
N VAL A 78 9.54 7.58 33.59
CA VAL A 78 8.41 8.49 33.74
C VAL A 78 7.45 7.92 34.78
N THR A 79 7.37 8.57 35.94
CA THR A 79 6.34 8.31 36.96
C THR A 79 5.01 8.91 36.51
N LEU A 80 3.93 8.13 36.57
CA LEU A 80 2.61 8.53 36.07
C LEU A 80 1.86 9.45 37.04
N PRO A 81 1.39 10.65 36.64
CA PRO A 81 0.45 11.43 37.43
C PRO A 81 -0.98 10.87 37.34
N VAL A 82 -1.72 10.95 38.45
CA VAL A 82 -3.15 10.65 38.54
C VAL A 82 -3.95 11.79 37.86
N MET A 83 -4.83 11.43 36.92
CA MET A 83 -5.68 12.36 36.17
C MET A 83 -7.05 12.55 36.84
N PRO A 84 -7.57 13.79 36.97
CA PRO A 84 -8.96 14.04 37.34
C PRO A 84 -9.90 13.85 36.14
N SER A 85 -11.09 13.31 36.42
CA SER A 85 -12.19 13.14 35.48
C SER A 85 -12.93 14.45 35.26
N GLU A 86 -12.86 15.06 34.07
CA GLU A 86 -13.90 16.00 33.61
C GLU A 86 -13.83 16.33 32.11
N GLY A 87 -14.94 16.09 31.42
CA GLY A 87 -15.53 16.90 30.33
C GLY A 87 -14.68 17.26 29.10
N ILE A 88 -14.75 16.43 28.05
CA ILE A 88 -14.45 16.89 26.68
C ILE A 88 -15.59 17.82 26.25
N SER A 89 -15.28 19.10 26.07
CA SER A 89 -16.22 20.11 25.59
C SER A 89 -16.53 19.94 24.10
N GLU A 90 -17.82 19.78 23.79
CA GLU A 90 -18.46 19.95 22.49
C GLU A 90 -18.07 21.28 21.83
N ALA A 91 -17.13 21.31 20.88
CA ALA A 91 -16.90 22.49 20.02
C ALA A 91 -16.05 22.26 18.75
N PHE A 92 -15.77 21.02 18.35
CA PHE A 92 -15.12 20.73 17.07
C PHE A 92 -15.93 19.68 16.33
N ASN A 93 -16.52 20.08 15.21
CA ASN A 93 -17.39 19.22 14.43
C ASN A 93 -16.52 18.23 13.63
N PHE A 94 -16.27 17.06 14.20
CA PHE A 94 -15.53 15.96 13.56
C PHE A 94 -16.21 15.47 12.27
N ASP A 95 -17.48 15.81 12.06
CA ASP A 95 -18.30 15.41 10.89
C ASP A 95 -17.82 16.00 9.53
N VAL A 96 -16.81 16.88 9.51
CA VAL A 96 -16.27 17.50 8.28
C VAL A 96 -14.86 17.00 7.92
N MET A 97 -14.27 16.14 8.75
CA MET A 97 -12.92 15.63 8.55
C MET A 97 -12.94 14.31 7.78
N ASP A 98 -11.92 14.11 6.94
CA ASP A 98 -11.71 12.83 6.26
C ASP A 98 -11.54 11.72 7.32
N GLU A 99 -12.34 10.66 7.23
CA GLU A 99 -12.33 9.52 8.15
C GLU A 99 -10.94 8.89 8.23
N ALA A 100 -10.19 8.84 7.12
CA ALA A 100 -8.81 8.35 7.10
C ALA A 100 -7.85 9.29 7.84
N TYR A 101 -8.11 10.60 7.84
CA TYR A 101 -7.35 11.56 8.62
C TYR A 101 -7.69 11.49 10.11
N VAL A 102 -8.94 11.18 10.47
CA VAL A 102 -9.33 10.92 11.87
C VAL A 102 -8.66 9.64 12.37
N ASP A 103 -8.67 8.56 11.59
CA ASP A 103 -7.96 7.32 11.92
C ASP A 103 -6.45 7.53 12.01
N TYR A 104 -5.85 8.29 11.09
CA TYR A 104 -4.45 8.71 11.17
C TYR A 104 -4.16 9.48 12.47
N LEU A 105 -5.02 10.44 12.85
CA LEU A 105 -4.87 11.20 14.09
C LEU A 105 -5.03 10.32 15.33
N VAL A 106 -5.89 9.30 15.30
CA VAL A 106 -6.05 8.33 16.40
C VAL A 106 -4.85 7.38 16.47
N ASP A 107 -4.30 6.98 15.32
CA ASP A 107 -3.10 6.14 15.23
C ASP A 107 -1.82 6.90 15.60
N THR A 108 -1.74 8.21 15.32
CA THR A 108 -0.55 9.05 15.58
C THR A 108 -0.59 9.83 16.90
N ASN A 109 -1.76 10.26 17.40
CA ASN A 109 -1.88 10.84 18.75
C ASN A 109 -1.98 9.74 19.80
N THR A 110 -0.88 9.02 20.02
CA THR A 110 -0.72 8.11 21.17
C THR A 110 0.12 8.68 22.30
N ASP A 111 0.55 9.94 22.18
CA ASP A 111 1.15 10.63 23.31
C ASP A 111 0.04 11.13 24.23
N MET A 112 -0.19 10.38 25.31
CA MET A 112 -0.58 11.00 26.57
C MET A 112 0.56 11.91 27.04
N GLU A 113 0.84 12.97 26.29
CA GLU A 113 1.53 14.09 26.88
C GLU A 113 0.70 14.58 28.07
N PRO A 114 1.34 14.96 29.18
CA PRO A 114 0.63 15.54 30.31
C PRO A 114 -0.27 16.63 29.77
N VAL A 115 -1.55 16.66 30.20
CA VAL A 115 -2.56 17.62 29.74
C VAL A 115 -1.92 19.00 29.67
N LYS A 116 -1.44 19.37 28.47
CA LYS A 116 -0.85 20.68 28.25
C LYS A 116 -1.99 21.63 28.50
N SER A 117 -1.81 22.57 29.43
CA SER A 117 -2.80 23.60 29.72
C SER A 117 -3.35 24.10 28.39
N LYS A 118 -4.67 24.04 28.18
CA LYS A 118 -5.30 24.39 26.89
C LYS A 118 -4.67 25.71 26.43
N ARG A 119 -3.87 25.65 25.35
CA ARG A 119 -3.22 26.84 24.80
C ARG A 119 -4.31 27.88 24.58
N LYS A 120 -4.12 29.10 25.11
CA LYS A 120 -5.03 30.20 24.80
C LYS A 120 -5.05 30.35 23.29
N ARG A 121 -6.22 30.15 22.68
CA ARG A 121 -6.40 30.37 21.25
C ARG A 121 -6.06 31.82 20.94
N THR A 122 -5.06 31.98 20.12
CA THR A 122 -4.67 33.22 19.47
C THR A 122 -5.53 33.44 18.22
N ALA A 123 -5.51 34.65 17.67
CA ALA A 123 -6.20 34.90 16.41
C ALA A 123 -5.67 34.00 15.26
N GLY A 124 -4.43 33.49 15.37
CA GLY A 124 -3.85 32.52 14.44
C GLY A 124 -4.51 31.14 14.47
N ASP A 125 -5.28 30.82 15.51
CA ASP A 125 -6.05 29.57 15.60
C ASP A 125 -7.40 29.65 14.86
N ASP A 126 -7.73 30.82 14.29
CA ASP A 126 -8.86 31.02 13.38
C ASP A 126 -8.42 31.85 12.14
N PRO A 127 -7.56 31.26 11.28
CA PRO A 127 -6.92 31.98 10.19
C PRO A 127 -7.92 32.49 9.15
N GLN A 128 -9.06 31.81 8.97
CA GLN A 128 -10.10 32.24 8.04
C GLN A 128 -10.72 33.58 8.47
N LYS A 129 -11.01 33.78 9.76
CA LYS A 129 -11.52 35.07 10.27
C LYS A 129 -10.51 36.20 10.13
N LEU A 130 -9.21 35.89 10.20
CA LEU A 130 -8.15 36.87 9.94
C LEU A 130 -7.95 37.18 8.45
N TRP A 131 -8.28 36.23 7.57
CA TRP A 131 -8.12 36.37 6.14
C TRP A 131 -9.24 37.18 5.49
N ILE A 132 -10.50 37.02 5.91
CA ILE A 132 -11.67 37.70 5.33
C ILE A 132 -11.46 39.23 5.21
N PRO A 133 -11.04 39.97 6.25
CA PRO A 133 -10.84 41.41 6.13
C PRO A 133 -9.67 41.81 5.20
N LYS A 134 -8.78 40.86 4.87
CA LYS A 134 -7.59 41.06 4.03
C LYS A 134 -7.75 40.50 2.63
N GLN A 135 -8.88 39.85 2.30
CA GLN A 135 -9.06 39.11 1.06
C GLN A 135 -8.71 39.95 -0.19
N ASP A 136 -9.14 41.22 -0.23
CA ASP A 136 -8.88 42.13 -1.34
C ASP A 136 -7.38 42.38 -1.55
N LYS A 137 -6.61 42.43 -0.46
CA LYS A 137 -5.16 42.58 -0.54
C LYS A 137 -4.52 41.36 -1.19
N PHE A 138 -4.93 40.15 -0.81
CA PHE A 138 -4.43 38.91 -1.42
C PHE A 138 -4.83 38.80 -2.89
N LEU A 139 -6.08 39.11 -3.23
CA LEU A 139 -6.56 39.10 -4.61
C LEU A 139 -5.81 40.09 -5.50
N ARG A 140 -5.49 41.29 -5.00
CA ARG A 140 -4.65 42.26 -5.73
C ARG A 140 -3.24 41.74 -5.97
N GLU A 141 -2.63 41.06 -4.99
CA GLU A 141 -1.33 40.42 -5.19
C GLU A 141 -1.38 39.28 -6.20
N PHE A 142 -2.46 38.49 -6.24
CA PHE A 142 -2.64 37.47 -7.28
C PHE A 142 -2.74 38.09 -8.68
N ILE A 143 -3.53 39.17 -8.83
CA ILE A 143 -3.62 39.90 -10.11
C ILE A 143 -2.26 40.53 -10.48
N ARG A 144 -1.50 41.05 -9.50
CA ARG A 144 -0.14 41.58 -9.72
C ARG A 144 0.79 40.51 -10.30
N LEU A 145 0.69 39.26 -9.82
CA LEU A 145 1.47 38.12 -10.30
C LEU A 145 1.06 37.64 -11.70
N GLU A 146 -0.18 37.90 -12.13
CA GLU A 146 -0.61 37.64 -13.53
C GLU A 146 0.02 38.63 -14.53
N GLY A 147 0.48 39.80 -14.07
CA GLY A 147 1.19 40.80 -14.87
C GLY A 147 2.72 40.80 -14.67
N CYS A 148 3.39 41.83 -15.17
CA CYS A 148 4.85 41.98 -15.04
C CYS A 148 5.34 42.39 -13.63
N GLY A 149 4.45 42.47 -12.65
CA GLY A 149 4.78 42.97 -11.32
C GLY A 149 5.08 44.46 -11.29
N ASP A 150 6.04 44.86 -10.46
CA ASP A 150 6.41 46.26 -10.27
C ASP A 150 7.31 46.78 -11.42
N PRO A 151 7.27 48.08 -11.73
CA PRO A 151 8.09 48.69 -12.79
C PRO A 151 9.59 48.34 -12.76
N MET A 152 10.16 48.19 -11.56
CA MET A 152 11.57 47.83 -11.42
C MET A 152 11.87 46.36 -11.79
N SER A 153 10.86 45.49 -11.78
CA SER A 153 11.01 44.04 -11.99
C SER A 153 11.11 43.63 -13.47
N TYR A 154 10.74 44.51 -14.41
CA TYR A 154 10.80 44.24 -15.85
C TYR A 154 11.71 45.22 -16.64
N GLN A 155 12.46 46.10 -15.97
CA GLN A 155 13.35 47.06 -16.63
C GLN A 155 14.71 46.48 -17.04
N ALA A 156 15.13 45.36 -16.45
CA ALA A 156 16.41 44.73 -16.75
C ALA A 156 16.29 43.22 -16.71
N CYS A 157 16.91 42.55 -17.68
CA CYS A 157 17.03 41.11 -17.71
C CYS A 157 17.77 40.60 -16.48
N GLN A 158 17.14 39.67 -15.74
CA GLN A 158 17.70 39.08 -14.52
C GLN A 158 18.58 37.85 -14.80
N GLY A 159 18.98 37.66 -16.06
CA GLY A 159 19.78 36.54 -16.51
C GLY A 159 21.28 36.76 -16.29
N LEU A 160 22.04 36.72 -17.39
CA LEU A 160 23.48 36.91 -17.34
C LEU A 160 23.85 38.31 -16.82
N PRO A 161 24.89 38.46 -15.98
CA PRO A 161 25.34 39.75 -15.50
C PRO A 161 25.62 40.72 -16.65
N GLY A 162 25.05 41.93 -16.57
CA GLY A 162 25.22 42.96 -17.60
C GLY A 162 24.36 42.77 -18.86
N CYS A 163 23.39 41.85 -18.86
CA CYS A 163 22.47 41.70 -19.98
C CYS A 163 21.54 42.91 -20.11
N LEU A 164 21.66 43.65 -21.22
CA LEU A 164 20.84 44.82 -21.55
C LEU A 164 19.68 44.50 -22.50
N ASN A 165 19.47 43.22 -22.82
CA ASN A 165 18.38 42.79 -23.69
C ASN A 165 17.03 42.93 -23.00
N GLU A 166 15.99 43.21 -23.78
CA GLU A 166 14.64 43.38 -23.27
C GLU A 166 14.11 42.09 -22.62
N PRO A 167 13.67 42.15 -21.35
CA PRO A 167 13.17 40.98 -20.65
C PRO A 167 11.67 40.82 -20.84
N VAL A 168 11.27 39.96 -21.78
CA VAL A 168 9.87 39.70 -22.11
C VAL A 168 9.41 38.29 -21.77
N VAL A 169 10.30 37.40 -21.33
CA VAL A 169 9.99 35.99 -21.05
C VAL A 169 10.12 35.71 -19.56
N ARG A 170 9.18 34.95 -18.99
CA ARG A 170 9.31 34.37 -17.65
C ARG A 170 9.12 32.86 -17.66
N CYS A 171 9.67 32.22 -16.65
CA CYS A 171 9.37 30.84 -16.31
C CYS A 171 8.32 30.82 -15.20
N ARG A 172 7.26 30.03 -15.35
CA ARG A 172 6.19 29.90 -14.35
C ARG A 172 6.56 28.96 -13.21
N ASP A 173 7.48 28.05 -13.45
CA ASP A 173 7.85 26.98 -12.52
C ASP A 173 9.07 27.33 -11.66
N CYS A 174 9.87 28.32 -12.06
CA CYS A 174 10.96 28.85 -11.24
C CYS A 174 10.42 29.72 -10.09
N GLU A 175 11.15 29.77 -8.98
CA GLU A 175 10.81 30.66 -7.87
C GLU A 175 10.99 32.12 -8.27
N GLY A 176 9.92 32.91 -8.07
CA GLY A 176 9.88 34.34 -8.35
C GLY A 176 9.12 34.72 -9.62
N SER A 177 9.04 36.02 -9.89
CA SER A 177 8.32 36.60 -11.04
C SER A 177 9.23 37.42 -11.96
N GLN A 178 10.51 37.05 -12.03
CA GLN A 178 11.52 37.77 -12.81
C GLN A 178 11.32 37.56 -14.31
N LEU A 179 11.63 38.61 -15.08
CA LEU A 179 11.65 38.55 -16.52
C LEU A 179 13.09 38.42 -17.06
N TYR A 180 13.20 37.71 -18.16
CA TYR A 180 14.44 37.39 -18.84
C TYR A 180 14.28 37.65 -20.35
N CYS A 181 15.39 37.95 -21.02
CA CYS A 181 15.42 37.92 -22.47
C CYS A 181 15.45 36.46 -22.96
N GLN A 182 15.10 36.24 -24.23
CA GLN A 182 15.07 34.93 -24.86
C GLN A 182 16.40 34.15 -24.73
N ALA A 183 17.54 34.80 -24.87
CA ALA A 183 18.84 34.10 -24.74
C ALA A 183 19.12 33.67 -23.29
N CYS A 184 18.85 34.55 -22.32
CA CYS A 184 19.13 34.27 -20.91
C CYS A 184 18.25 33.16 -20.35
N ILE A 185 16.95 33.16 -20.71
CA ILE A 185 16.03 32.12 -20.22
C ILE A 185 16.42 30.73 -20.74
N VAL A 186 16.88 30.64 -22.00
CA VAL A 186 17.37 29.38 -22.61
C VAL A 186 18.61 28.88 -21.87
N VAL A 187 19.59 29.76 -21.61
CA VAL A 187 20.80 29.40 -20.86
C VAL A 187 20.45 28.91 -19.45
N GLN A 188 19.57 29.62 -18.74
CA GLN A 188 19.16 29.26 -17.39
C GLN A 188 18.40 27.93 -17.30
N HIS A 189 17.66 27.56 -18.35
CA HIS A 189 16.86 26.34 -18.39
C HIS A 189 17.54 25.16 -19.10
N THR A 190 18.85 25.25 -19.38
CA THR A 190 19.63 24.17 -20.01
C THR A 190 19.48 22.84 -19.25
N THR A 191 19.43 22.88 -17.90
CA THR A 191 19.27 21.70 -17.03
C THR A 191 17.84 21.52 -16.51
N MET A 192 16.93 22.42 -16.86
CA MET A 192 15.52 22.41 -16.43
C MET A 192 14.59 22.57 -17.65
N PRO A 193 14.65 21.66 -18.64
CA PRO A 193 13.97 21.84 -19.91
C PRO A 193 12.45 21.61 -19.86
N LEU A 194 11.93 21.13 -18.73
CA LEU A 194 10.53 20.75 -18.50
C LEU A 194 9.75 21.81 -17.72
N HIS A 195 10.16 23.08 -17.85
CA HIS A 195 9.46 24.21 -17.23
C HIS A 195 8.57 24.93 -18.24
N HIS A 196 7.47 25.50 -17.77
CA HIS A 196 6.55 26.31 -18.58
C HIS A 196 7.09 27.73 -18.76
N MET A 197 7.18 28.16 -20.02
CA MET A 197 7.58 29.51 -20.39
C MET A 197 6.37 30.35 -20.80
N GLU A 198 6.45 31.63 -20.49
CA GLU A 198 5.47 32.63 -20.91
C GLU A 198 6.18 33.86 -21.46
N ILE A 199 5.66 34.43 -22.54
CA ILE A 199 6.14 35.67 -23.16
C ILE A 199 5.10 36.78 -23.03
N TRP A 200 5.56 37.97 -22.69
CA TRP A 200 4.71 39.15 -22.54
C TRP A 200 4.27 39.69 -23.91
N SER A 201 2.96 39.78 -24.14
CA SER A 201 2.39 40.31 -25.39
C SER A 201 2.29 41.84 -25.44
N GLY A 202 2.65 42.53 -24.35
CA GLY A 202 2.32 43.94 -24.13
C GLY A 202 1.09 44.15 -23.23
N SER A 203 0.23 43.14 -23.10
CA SER A 203 -1.00 43.22 -22.29
C SER A 203 -1.26 42.02 -21.37
N TYR A 204 -0.80 40.83 -21.74
CA TYR A 204 -0.89 39.61 -20.94
C TYR A 204 0.22 38.63 -21.31
N PHE A 205 0.49 37.67 -20.42
CA PHE A 205 1.42 36.57 -20.68
C PHE A 205 0.79 35.51 -21.58
N GLN A 206 1.46 35.20 -22.67
CA GLN A 206 1.12 34.11 -23.58
C GLN A 206 2.07 32.96 -23.36
N ARG A 207 1.58 31.73 -23.41
CA ARG A 207 2.44 30.54 -23.34
C ARG A 207 3.34 30.46 -24.58
N ILE A 208 4.59 30.10 -24.36
CA ILE A 208 5.56 29.79 -25.41
C ILE A 208 6.32 28.52 -25.02
N LEU A 209 6.72 27.70 -25.99
CA LEU A 209 7.54 26.53 -25.67
C LEU A 209 9.00 26.96 -25.57
N LEU A 210 9.73 26.35 -24.63
CA LEU A 210 11.16 26.62 -24.49
C LEU A 210 11.94 26.30 -25.79
N ARG A 211 11.48 25.31 -26.57
CA ARG A 211 12.04 25.01 -27.90
C ARG A 211 11.81 26.12 -28.93
N ASP A 212 10.69 26.84 -28.86
CA ASP A 212 10.38 27.93 -29.80
C ASP A 212 11.28 29.14 -29.52
N LEU A 213 11.85 29.22 -28.31
CA LEU A 213 12.89 30.17 -27.92
C LEU A 213 14.30 29.73 -28.36
N GLY A 214 14.45 28.54 -28.98
CA GLY A 214 15.71 28.01 -29.49
C GLY A 214 16.40 26.98 -28.59
N HIS A 215 15.78 26.57 -27.47
CA HIS A 215 16.35 25.57 -26.59
C HIS A 215 16.28 24.16 -27.19
N ARG A 216 17.35 23.39 -26.99
CA ARG A 216 17.44 22.01 -27.46
C ARG A 216 18.08 21.12 -26.42
N VAL A 217 17.39 20.03 -26.08
CA VAL A 217 17.94 19.03 -25.16
C VAL A 217 18.93 18.17 -25.92
N GLN A 218 20.11 17.94 -25.36
CA GLN A 218 21.09 17.00 -25.88
C GLN A 218 21.29 15.84 -24.90
N LEU A 219 21.17 14.61 -25.39
CA LEU A 219 21.39 13.39 -24.62
C LEU A 219 22.72 12.72 -24.99
N GLY A 220 23.18 11.81 -24.13
CA GLY A 220 24.37 11.00 -24.35
C GLY A 220 25.71 11.69 -24.03
N HIS A 221 25.69 12.94 -23.60
CA HIS A 221 26.87 13.69 -23.14
C HIS A 221 26.55 14.55 -21.92
N PRO A 222 27.56 14.90 -21.09
CA PRO A 222 27.41 15.92 -20.05
C PRO A 222 26.95 17.27 -20.63
N PRO A 223 26.22 18.11 -19.88
CA PRO A 223 25.69 19.39 -20.38
C PRO A 223 26.72 20.35 -20.98
N SER A 224 27.98 20.29 -20.54
CA SER A 224 29.07 21.14 -21.02
C SER A 224 29.73 20.66 -22.32
N VAL A 225 29.36 19.48 -22.83
CA VAL A 225 30.01 18.84 -23.99
C VAL A 225 29.01 18.75 -25.14
N GLN A 226 29.33 19.38 -26.26
CA GLN A 226 28.52 19.28 -27.47
C GLN A 226 28.78 17.96 -28.19
N CYS A 227 27.71 17.28 -28.61
CA CYS A 227 27.80 16.07 -29.40
C CYS A 227 28.35 16.39 -30.79
N CYS A 228 29.38 15.65 -31.24
CA CYS A 228 29.93 15.81 -32.59
C CYS A 228 29.11 15.13 -33.68
N ASN A 229 28.20 14.22 -33.31
CA ASN A 229 27.28 13.55 -34.24
C ASN A 229 25.86 13.43 -33.64
N PRO A 230 25.12 14.55 -33.51
CA PRO A 230 23.77 14.52 -32.99
C PRO A 230 22.78 13.96 -34.01
N ALA A 231 21.93 13.02 -33.59
CA ALA A 231 20.79 12.54 -34.35
C ALA A 231 19.51 13.28 -33.90
N LEU A 232 18.84 13.90 -34.86
CA LEU A 232 17.57 14.60 -34.64
C LEU A 232 16.45 13.59 -34.37
N VAL A 233 15.55 13.91 -33.46
CA VAL A 233 14.26 13.22 -33.36
C VAL A 233 13.39 13.52 -34.58
N PHE A 234 12.51 12.57 -34.92
CA PHE A 234 11.53 12.74 -35.99
C PHE A 234 10.66 13.98 -35.75
N ASP A 235 10.50 14.81 -36.79
CA ASP A 235 9.74 16.07 -36.79
C ASP A 235 10.13 17.10 -35.69
N ASP A 236 11.26 16.91 -35.00
CA ASP A 236 11.68 17.75 -33.86
C ASP A 236 10.58 17.94 -32.79
N ASP A 237 9.72 16.92 -32.61
CA ASP A 237 8.51 16.95 -31.77
C ASP A 237 8.51 15.85 -30.69
N PHE A 238 9.55 15.82 -29.85
CA PHE A 238 9.60 14.86 -28.74
C PHE A 238 8.73 15.30 -27.57
N VAL A 239 8.02 14.36 -26.93
CA VAL A 239 7.13 14.67 -25.81
C VAL A 239 7.65 14.08 -24.50
N VAL A 240 7.72 14.88 -23.44
CA VAL A 240 8.01 14.40 -22.09
C VAL A 240 6.83 14.70 -21.16
N LEU A 241 6.36 13.68 -20.46
CA LEU A 241 5.36 13.81 -19.41
C LEU A 241 6.07 14.14 -18.08
N GLU A 242 5.61 15.17 -17.38
CA GLU A 242 6.17 15.68 -16.13
C GLU A 242 5.05 16.07 -15.14
N ILE A 243 5.34 16.13 -13.84
CA ILE A 243 4.36 16.44 -12.78
C ILE A 243 3.60 17.74 -13.00
N ASN A 244 4.23 18.71 -13.67
CA ASN A 244 3.64 20.01 -13.98
C ASN A 244 2.89 20.03 -15.33
N GLY A 245 2.99 19.00 -16.17
CA GLY A 245 2.32 18.97 -17.48
C GLY A 245 3.00 18.12 -18.56
N ILE A 246 2.62 18.37 -19.81
CA ILE A 246 3.06 17.67 -21.01
C ILE A 246 3.92 18.62 -21.84
N HIS A 247 5.20 18.30 -21.98
CA HIS A 247 6.19 19.16 -22.61
C HIS A 247 6.55 18.69 -24.00
N ARG A 248 6.58 19.62 -24.96
CA ARG A 248 7.06 19.38 -26.33
C ARG A 248 8.44 20.01 -26.47
N LEU A 249 9.42 19.21 -26.90
CA LEU A 249 10.83 19.56 -26.89
C LEU A 249 11.49 19.22 -28.22
N SER A 250 12.50 19.99 -28.57
CA SER A 250 13.50 19.64 -29.58
C SER A 250 14.61 18.81 -28.92
N LEU A 251 14.96 17.66 -29.49
CA LEU A 251 15.83 16.67 -28.84
C LEU A 251 16.94 16.09 -29.77
N ASN A 252 18.17 16.22 -29.25
CA ASN A 252 19.45 15.52 -29.41
C ASN A 252 19.56 14.08 -28.92
N PHE A 253 19.48 13.06 -29.78
CA PHE A 253 20.17 11.81 -29.47
C PHE A 253 21.65 11.91 -29.84
N CYS A 254 22.53 11.30 -29.05
CA CYS A 254 23.92 11.08 -29.45
C CYS A 254 23.99 9.90 -30.41
N ASN A 255 24.69 10.07 -31.54
CA ASN A 255 24.99 8.99 -32.49
C ASN A 255 26.51 8.85 -32.73
N CYS A 256 27.32 9.23 -31.73
CA CYS A 256 28.76 8.98 -31.74
C CYS A 256 29.06 7.48 -31.73
N ALA A 257 30.27 7.07 -32.13
CA ALA A 257 30.64 5.65 -32.21
C ALA A 257 30.47 4.86 -30.90
N THR A 258 30.55 5.53 -29.74
CA THR A 258 30.36 4.95 -28.40
C THR A 258 28.99 5.24 -27.79
N ALA A 259 28.05 5.79 -28.58
CA ALA A 259 26.73 6.14 -28.09
C ALA A 259 25.95 4.90 -27.66
N GLN A 260 25.22 5.04 -26.54
CA GLN A 260 24.23 4.05 -26.11
C GLN A 260 23.00 4.13 -27.00
N THR A 261 22.14 3.11 -26.95
CA THR A 261 20.86 3.15 -27.69
C THR A 261 19.95 4.28 -27.16
N HIS A 262 19.04 4.78 -28.00
CA HIS A 262 18.19 5.93 -27.67
C HIS A 262 17.38 5.75 -26.37
N ASN A 263 16.85 4.55 -26.13
CA ASN A 263 16.13 4.24 -24.89
C ASN A 263 17.04 4.31 -23.65
N ILE A 264 18.29 3.86 -23.74
CA ILE A 264 19.26 3.94 -22.64
C ILE A 264 19.68 5.39 -22.40
N GLN A 265 19.87 6.19 -23.46
CA GLN A 265 20.15 7.62 -23.32
C GLN A 265 19.02 8.37 -22.58
N LEU A 266 17.75 8.02 -22.84
CA LEU A 266 16.61 8.57 -22.09
C LEU A 266 16.63 8.13 -20.63
N LEU A 267 16.89 6.85 -20.35
CA LEU A 267 16.99 6.35 -18.97
C LEU A 267 18.12 7.02 -18.19
N HIS A 268 19.27 7.26 -18.82
CA HIS A 268 20.37 8.04 -18.23
C HIS A 268 20.00 9.50 -17.96
N ALA A 269 19.02 10.05 -18.67
CA ALA A 269 18.45 11.37 -18.42
C ALA A 269 17.26 11.34 -17.42
N CYS A 270 17.05 10.20 -16.73
CA CYS A 270 15.94 9.95 -15.82
C CYS A 270 14.55 10.06 -16.50
N TRP A 271 14.48 9.74 -17.79
CA TRP A 271 13.26 9.71 -18.57
C TRP A 271 12.95 8.28 -19.02
N TYR A 272 11.81 7.75 -18.57
CA TYR A 272 11.34 6.42 -18.93
C TYR A 272 10.73 6.47 -20.34
N PRO A 273 11.28 5.75 -21.32
CA PRO A 273 10.74 5.76 -22.68
C PRO A 273 9.45 4.94 -22.76
N SER A 274 8.45 5.45 -23.47
CA SER A 274 7.19 4.72 -23.73
C SER A 274 7.37 3.53 -24.68
N THR A 275 8.40 3.58 -25.54
CA THR A 275 8.78 2.50 -26.46
C THR A 275 10.29 2.34 -26.49
N THR A 276 10.79 1.12 -26.70
CA THR A 276 12.22 0.84 -26.78
C THR A 276 12.83 1.21 -28.13
N THR A 277 12.05 1.07 -29.21
CA THR A 277 12.46 1.42 -30.57
C THR A 277 11.87 2.78 -30.95
N ASN A 278 12.71 3.67 -31.50
CA ASN A 278 12.34 5.02 -31.97
C ASN A 278 11.39 5.77 -31.01
N PRO A 279 11.79 5.98 -29.74
CA PRO A 279 10.94 6.66 -28.77
C PRO A 279 10.59 8.08 -29.25
N GLN A 280 9.32 8.44 -29.11
CA GLN A 280 8.80 9.80 -29.35
C GLN A 280 8.16 10.41 -28.09
N THR A 281 7.99 9.60 -27.05
CA THR A 281 7.41 10.01 -25.77
C THR A 281 8.11 9.31 -24.63
N ALA A 282 8.40 10.07 -23.58
CA ALA A 282 8.91 9.56 -22.32
C ALA A 282 8.16 10.20 -21.13
N ALA A 283 8.26 9.60 -19.95
CA ALA A 283 7.88 10.24 -18.69
C ALA A 283 9.11 10.46 -17.84
N ALA A 284 9.19 11.59 -17.14
CA ALA A 284 10.21 11.74 -16.10
C ALA A 284 9.97 10.73 -14.98
N PHE A 285 11.05 10.18 -14.39
CA PHE A 285 10.92 9.22 -13.28
C PHE A 285 10.13 9.81 -12.12
N ARG A 286 10.34 11.10 -11.79
CA ARG A 286 9.58 11.80 -10.75
C ARG A 286 8.06 11.79 -11.00
N LEU A 287 7.61 11.80 -12.26
CA LEU A 287 6.19 11.68 -12.60
C LEU A 287 5.67 10.28 -12.27
N LEU A 288 6.44 9.24 -12.58
CA LEU A 288 6.07 7.85 -12.31
C LEU A 288 6.04 7.57 -10.81
N ASP A 289 7.03 8.05 -10.06
CA ASP A 289 7.07 7.96 -8.58
C ASP A 289 5.85 8.67 -7.96
N HIS A 290 5.56 9.90 -8.42
CA HIS A 290 4.40 10.65 -7.96
C HIS A 290 3.09 9.96 -8.35
N PHE A 291 3.01 9.39 -9.55
CA PHE A 291 1.83 8.63 -9.98
C PHE A 291 1.60 7.41 -9.08
N GLN A 292 2.64 6.66 -8.75
CA GLN A 292 2.55 5.50 -7.86
C GLN A 292 2.05 5.90 -6.46
N MET A 293 2.63 6.94 -5.86
CA MET A 293 2.15 7.44 -4.56
C MET A 293 0.72 7.96 -4.65
N TYR A 294 0.38 8.67 -5.72
CA TYR A 294 -0.97 9.16 -5.98
C TYR A 294 -1.98 8.00 -6.08
N THR A 295 -1.66 6.92 -6.79
CA THR A 295 -2.57 5.76 -6.87
C THR A 295 -2.71 5.07 -5.53
N PHE A 296 -1.63 4.96 -4.73
CA PHE A 296 -1.68 4.35 -3.40
C PHE A 296 -2.60 5.10 -2.44
N GLU A 297 -2.49 6.42 -2.39
CA GLU A 297 -3.26 7.25 -1.45
C GLU A 297 -4.68 7.53 -1.96
N SER A 298 -4.81 8.01 -3.20
CA SER A 298 -6.12 8.46 -3.73
C SER A 298 -6.94 7.34 -4.35
N LYS A 299 -6.31 6.18 -4.63
CA LYS A 299 -6.89 5.08 -5.44
C LYS A 299 -7.39 5.56 -6.82
N GLY A 300 -6.87 6.68 -7.30
CA GLY A 300 -7.23 7.31 -8.56
C GLY A 300 -6.76 6.50 -9.77
N SER A 301 -7.48 6.63 -10.90
CA SER A 301 -7.10 5.93 -12.13
C SER A 301 -6.02 6.68 -12.91
N ALA A 302 -5.21 5.92 -13.67
CA ALA A 302 -4.23 6.46 -14.62
C ALA A 302 -4.86 7.50 -15.56
N PHE A 303 -6.09 7.26 -16.02
CA PHE A 303 -6.81 8.18 -16.90
C PHE A 303 -7.07 9.54 -16.24
N LYS A 304 -7.51 9.56 -14.98
CA LYS A 304 -7.77 10.81 -14.25
C LYS A 304 -6.48 11.55 -13.92
N TYR A 305 -5.43 10.82 -13.59
CA TYR A 305 -4.10 11.40 -13.41
C TYR A 305 -3.59 12.05 -14.70
N TYR A 306 -3.59 11.31 -15.82
CA TYR A 306 -3.20 11.84 -17.13
C TYR A 306 -4.05 13.03 -17.58
N GLN A 307 -5.38 12.97 -17.39
CA GLN A 307 -6.27 14.09 -17.69
C GLN A 307 -5.92 15.34 -16.87
N SER A 308 -5.43 15.16 -15.64
CA SER A 308 -4.94 16.27 -14.81
C SER A 308 -3.66 16.87 -15.40
N LEU A 309 -2.72 16.06 -15.89
CA LEU A 309 -1.52 16.55 -16.59
C LEU A 309 -1.89 17.33 -17.86
N ALA A 310 -2.83 16.81 -18.66
CA ALA A 310 -3.32 17.49 -19.85
C ALA A 310 -3.94 18.86 -19.52
N ARG A 311 -4.69 18.96 -18.40
CA ARG A 311 -5.28 20.22 -17.92
C ARG A 311 -4.27 21.17 -17.28
N LEU A 312 -3.23 20.67 -16.61
CA LEU A 312 -2.12 21.49 -16.14
C LEU A 312 -1.39 22.15 -17.32
N THR A 313 -1.21 21.37 -18.40
CA THR A 313 -0.67 21.86 -19.68
C THR A 313 -1.59 22.89 -20.31
N ASP A 314 -2.88 22.57 -20.48
CA ASP A 314 -3.89 23.51 -20.94
C ASP A 314 -5.28 23.23 -20.34
N ASN A 315 -5.72 24.10 -19.44
CA ASN A 315 -7.01 24.00 -18.77
C ASN A 315 -8.15 24.72 -19.54
N THR A 316 -7.82 25.46 -20.60
CA THR A 316 -8.81 26.21 -21.39
C THR A 316 -9.45 25.37 -22.48
N GLY A 317 -8.75 24.34 -22.95
CA GLY A 317 -9.14 23.52 -24.09
C GLY A 317 -8.86 24.16 -25.45
N THR A 318 -8.24 25.35 -25.50
CA THR A 318 -7.93 26.04 -26.76
C THR A 318 -6.67 25.51 -27.43
N CYS A 319 -5.76 24.92 -26.65
CA CYS A 319 -4.48 24.40 -27.12
C CYS A 319 -4.20 23.02 -26.49
N GLN A 320 -5.15 22.10 -26.63
CA GLN A 320 -5.02 20.77 -26.03
C GLN A 320 -3.78 20.04 -26.55
N PRO A 321 -2.94 19.48 -25.65
CA PRO A 321 -1.82 18.65 -26.07
C PRO A 321 -2.35 17.40 -26.81
N LYS A 322 -1.56 16.91 -27.78
CA LYS A 322 -1.84 15.63 -28.44
C LYS A 322 -1.97 14.54 -27.37
N ASP A 323 -2.93 13.62 -27.55
CA ASP A 323 -3.11 12.54 -26.59
C ASP A 323 -1.89 11.60 -26.54
N ARG A 324 -1.49 11.26 -25.32
CA ARG A 324 -0.36 10.43 -24.92
C ARG A 324 -0.75 9.47 -23.79
N TYR A 325 -2.04 9.30 -23.52
CA TYR A 325 -2.53 8.39 -22.48
C TYR A 325 -2.04 6.94 -22.71
N GLU A 326 -2.18 6.42 -23.92
CA GLU A 326 -1.68 5.09 -24.27
C GLU A 326 -0.16 4.98 -24.14
N SER A 327 0.58 6.06 -24.42
CA SER A 327 2.02 6.11 -24.21
C SER A 327 2.37 6.04 -22.72
N PHE A 328 1.60 6.73 -21.88
CA PHE A 328 1.74 6.71 -20.42
C PHE A 328 1.55 5.30 -19.84
N LEU A 329 0.52 4.58 -20.28
CA LEU A 329 0.20 3.23 -19.77
C LEU A 329 1.25 2.16 -20.10
N ARG A 330 2.14 2.39 -21.07
CA ARG A 330 3.18 1.42 -21.46
C ARG A 330 4.38 1.41 -20.50
N MET A 331 4.47 2.39 -19.61
CA MET A 331 5.60 2.59 -18.72
C MET A 331 5.30 1.91 -17.39
N SER A 332 5.88 0.72 -17.21
CA SER A 332 5.69 -0.11 -16.02
C SER A 332 7.02 -0.35 -15.30
N PRO A 333 7.03 -0.41 -13.96
CA PRO A 333 8.23 -0.72 -13.18
C PRO A 333 8.64 -2.19 -13.31
N GLY A 334 9.86 -2.51 -12.88
CA GLY A 334 10.42 -3.88 -12.86
C GLY A 334 11.38 -4.12 -11.70
N CYS A 335 11.85 -5.36 -11.55
CA CYS A 335 12.84 -5.76 -10.54
C CYS A 335 14.26 -5.81 -11.14
N GLY A 336 15.26 -5.30 -10.43
CA GLY A 336 16.66 -5.27 -10.92
C GLY A 336 17.74 -5.60 -9.89
N HIS A 337 17.39 -5.95 -8.65
CA HIS A 337 18.37 -6.13 -7.56
C HIS A 337 18.96 -7.55 -7.45
N ASP A 338 18.55 -8.49 -8.31
CA ASP A 338 19.13 -9.84 -8.38
C ASP A 338 20.32 -9.87 -9.36
N SER A 339 21.43 -10.49 -8.96
CA SER A 339 22.65 -10.60 -9.79
C SER A 339 22.46 -11.38 -11.09
N ASN A 340 21.46 -12.26 -11.16
CA ASN A 340 21.06 -12.97 -12.38
C ASN A 340 19.99 -12.20 -13.18
N GLY A 341 19.73 -10.94 -12.80
CA GLY A 341 18.64 -10.13 -13.33
C GLY A 341 17.27 -10.72 -13.01
N VAL A 342 16.30 -10.36 -13.84
CA VAL A 342 14.88 -10.74 -13.68
C VAL A 342 14.67 -12.27 -13.65
N LEU A 343 15.56 -13.05 -14.26
CA LEU A 343 15.46 -14.52 -14.28
C LEU A 343 15.85 -15.18 -12.95
N GLY A 344 16.57 -14.48 -12.07
CA GLY A 344 16.92 -14.96 -10.74
C GLY A 344 15.76 -14.89 -9.73
N THR A 345 14.78 -14.03 -9.99
CA THR A 345 13.67 -13.77 -9.07
C THR A 345 12.73 -14.98 -8.96
N LYS A 346 12.58 -15.49 -7.74
CA LYS A 346 11.76 -16.65 -7.40
C LYS A 346 10.29 -16.24 -7.21
N GLU A 347 9.40 -17.23 -7.31
CA GLU A 347 7.99 -17.02 -6.98
C GLU A 347 7.85 -16.45 -5.56
N GLY A 348 7.00 -15.44 -5.39
CA GLY A 348 6.76 -14.78 -4.10
C GLY A 348 7.92 -13.98 -3.49
N GLU A 349 9.09 -13.91 -4.12
CA GLU A 349 10.29 -13.27 -3.53
C GLU A 349 10.15 -11.76 -3.32
N LEU A 350 9.39 -11.07 -4.16
CA LEU A 350 9.15 -9.62 -4.09
C LEU A 350 8.08 -9.23 -3.05
N ALA A 351 7.42 -10.20 -2.41
CA ALA A 351 6.40 -9.91 -1.41
C ALA A 351 7.03 -9.40 -0.09
N VAL A 352 6.49 -8.29 0.42
CA VAL A 352 6.85 -7.78 1.76
C VAL A 352 6.25 -8.72 2.80
N LEU A 353 7.10 -9.44 3.52
CA LEU A 353 6.69 -10.44 4.50
C LEU A 353 6.23 -9.80 5.81
N CYS A 354 5.24 -10.41 6.47
CA CYS A 354 4.88 -10.05 7.84
C CYS A 354 6.01 -10.45 8.81
N PRO A 355 6.72 -9.49 9.45
CA PRO A 355 7.86 -9.82 10.31
C PRO A 355 7.46 -10.48 11.63
N ALA A 356 6.17 -10.43 12.00
CA ALA A 356 5.63 -11.07 13.20
C ALA A 356 5.07 -12.49 12.94
N CYS A 357 5.02 -12.94 11.68
CA CYS A 357 4.74 -14.36 11.38
C CYS A 357 5.98 -15.23 11.64
N PRO A 358 5.82 -16.54 11.89
CA PRO A 358 6.96 -17.44 12.07
C PRO A 358 7.76 -17.59 10.77
N HIS A 359 9.06 -17.27 10.82
CA HIS A 359 10.03 -17.39 9.73
C HIS A 359 11.29 -18.11 10.23
N PRO A 360 11.39 -19.44 10.03
CA PRO A 360 12.58 -20.20 10.40
C PRO A 360 13.85 -19.61 9.79
N GLY A 361 14.90 -19.49 10.61
CA GLY A 361 16.18 -18.86 10.22
C GLY A 361 16.16 -17.32 10.19
N LYS A 362 15.01 -16.67 10.41
CA LYS A 362 14.90 -15.20 10.50
C LYS A 362 14.53 -14.72 11.90
N ASN A 363 13.40 -15.20 12.44
CA ASN A 363 12.84 -14.68 13.69
C ASN A 363 12.38 -15.77 14.68
N LEU A 364 12.77 -17.03 14.45
CA LEU A 364 12.54 -18.14 15.37
C LEU A 364 13.84 -18.60 16.03
N PRO A 365 13.82 -19.04 17.30
CA PRO A 365 14.98 -19.67 17.95
C PRO A 365 15.51 -20.87 17.14
N PRO A 366 16.82 -21.18 17.12
CA PRO A 366 17.36 -22.29 16.33
C PRO A 366 16.74 -23.67 16.63
N ASP A 367 16.32 -23.89 17.87
CA ASP A 367 15.75 -25.13 18.40
C ASP A 367 14.21 -25.14 18.41
N TRP A 368 13.56 -24.15 17.77
CA TRP A 368 12.10 -24.00 17.76
C TRP A 368 11.33 -25.26 17.31
N GLY A 369 11.92 -26.10 16.44
CA GLY A 369 11.33 -27.36 15.98
C GLY A 369 11.19 -28.43 17.08
N ASN A 370 12.06 -28.38 18.10
CA ASN A 370 12.10 -29.33 19.22
C ASN A 370 11.27 -28.88 20.43
N THR A 371 10.53 -27.78 20.28
CA THR A 371 9.74 -27.19 21.35
C THR A 371 8.71 -28.18 21.89
N ALA A 372 8.56 -28.23 23.22
CA ALA A 372 7.59 -29.08 23.91
C ALA A 372 6.15 -28.88 23.35
N PRO A 373 5.34 -29.95 23.22
CA PRO A 373 4.02 -29.87 22.57
C PRO A 373 3.09 -28.76 23.10
N HIS A 374 3.11 -28.49 24.41
CA HIS A 374 2.23 -27.53 25.06
C HIS A 374 2.56 -26.05 24.78
N ILE A 375 3.72 -25.74 24.19
CA ILE A 375 4.14 -24.38 23.80
C ILE A 375 4.43 -24.22 22.30
N LYS A 376 4.27 -25.28 21.48
CA LYS A 376 4.40 -25.21 20.01
C LYS A 376 3.49 -24.16 19.37
N TRP A 377 2.37 -23.83 20.00
CA TRP A 377 1.41 -22.82 19.53
C TRP A 377 2.01 -21.41 19.40
N LEU A 378 3.10 -21.10 20.10
CA LEU A 378 3.83 -19.83 19.98
C LEU A 378 4.38 -19.60 18.56
N TYR A 379 4.70 -20.69 17.85
CA TYR A 379 5.26 -20.67 16.50
C TYR A 379 4.20 -20.96 15.42
N GLY A 380 2.92 -20.80 15.76
CA GLY A 380 1.82 -21.02 14.84
C GLY A 380 1.70 -19.96 13.77
N LEU A 381 1.49 -20.38 12.52
CA LEU A 381 1.12 -19.51 11.42
C LEU A 381 -0.41 -19.37 11.37
N PHE A 382 -0.89 -18.13 11.34
CA PHE A 382 -2.32 -17.80 11.30
C PHE A 382 -2.68 -17.25 9.92
N LEU A 383 -3.54 -17.96 9.21
CA LEU A 383 -3.96 -17.66 7.84
C LEU A 383 -5.45 -17.36 7.79
N ALA A 384 -5.84 -16.28 7.12
CA ALA A 384 -7.23 -15.97 6.82
C ALA A 384 -7.46 -16.05 5.31
N ILE A 385 -8.50 -16.77 4.91
CA ILE A 385 -8.86 -17.06 3.52
C ILE A 385 -10.21 -16.39 3.23
N ASP A 386 -10.32 -15.68 2.11
CA ASP A 386 -11.60 -15.18 1.61
C ASP A 386 -11.55 -14.83 0.10
N ALA A 387 -12.72 -14.60 -0.49
CA ALA A 387 -12.92 -14.20 -1.88
C ALA A 387 -13.60 -12.83 -2.03
N ASN A 388 -12.94 -11.92 -2.74
CA ASN A 388 -13.45 -10.61 -3.08
C ASN A 388 -14.04 -10.56 -4.50
N PHE A 389 -15.37 -10.38 -4.58
CA PHE A 389 -16.09 -10.30 -5.86
C PHE A 389 -16.24 -8.89 -6.44
N ARG A 390 -15.81 -7.84 -5.72
CA ARG A 390 -15.73 -6.48 -6.28
C ARG A 390 -14.57 -6.38 -7.26
N LEU A 391 -13.45 -7.05 -6.97
CA LEU A 391 -12.25 -7.14 -7.82
C LEU A 391 -12.45 -8.05 -9.04
N CYS A 392 -13.51 -7.83 -9.80
CA CYS A 392 -13.84 -8.60 -10.99
C CYS A 392 -13.16 -8.01 -12.24
N ARG A 393 -12.91 -8.82 -13.27
CA ARG A 393 -12.24 -8.42 -14.53
C ARG A 393 -13.09 -8.75 -15.75
N ARG A 394 -13.31 -7.77 -16.63
CA ARG A 394 -14.03 -7.98 -17.90
C ARG A 394 -13.18 -8.77 -18.90
N ASN A 395 -13.85 -9.55 -19.75
CA ASN A 395 -13.20 -10.27 -20.83
C ASN A 395 -12.97 -9.35 -22.04
N LYS A 396 -11.96 -8.47 -21.98
CA LYS A 396 -11.67 -7.44 -22.99
C LYS A 396 -10.25 -7.45 -23.58
N SER A 397 -9.35 -8.30 -23.07
CA SER A 397 -7.96 -8.41 -23.53
C SER A 397 -7.41 -9.81 -23.26
N SER A 398 -6.25 -10.13 -23.83
CA SER A 398 -5.56 -11.43 -23.75
C SER A 398 -4.15 -11.29 -23.15
N LYS A 399 -3.57 -12.42 -22.71
CA LYS A 399 -2.17 -12.45 -22.21
C LYS A 399 -1.15 -12.07 -23.29
N GLN A 400 -1.47 -12.26 -24.57
CA GLN A 400 -0.59 -11.90 -25.68
C GLN A 400 -0.58 -10.39 -25.92
N ALA A 401 -1.73 -9.74 -25.78
CA ALA A 401 -1.85 -8.29 -25.95
C ALA A 401 -1.38 -7.50 -24.71
N ASP A 402 -1.55 -8.07 -23.52
CA ASP A 402 -1.18 -7.46 -22.24
C ASP A 402 -0.53 -8.52 -21.33
N PRO A 403 0.77 -8.83 -21.54
CA PRO A 403 1.52 -9.69 -20.66
C PRO A 403 1.81 -9.00 -19.31
N SER A 404 1.91 -9.78 -18.23
CA SER A 404 2.43 -9.24 -16.96
C SER A 404 3.94 -9.08 -17.05
N PHE A 405 4.46 -8.03 -16.43
CA PHE A 405 5.87 -7.96 -16.06
C PHE A 405 6.15 -8.83 -14.84
N ASN A 406 5.19 -8.98 -13.93
CA ASN A 406 5.31 -9.88 -12.78
C ASN A 406 4.82 -11.31 -13.09
N LYS A 407 5.72 -12.28 -13.07
CA LYS A 407 5.42 -13.70 -13.38
C LYS A 407 5.16 -14.55 -12.14
N GLY A 408 4.47 -14.00 -11.15
CA GLY A 408 4.19 -14.69 -9.88
C GLY A 408 5.27 -14.47 -8.82
N TRP A 409 6.08 -13.44 -8.99
CA TRP A 409 7.18 -13.07 -8.09
C TRP A 409 6.73 -12.34 -6.83
N ALA A 410 5.46 -11.94 -6.71
CA ALA A 410 4.94 -11.22 -5.54
C ALA A 410 3.70 -11.92 -4.92
N TYR A 411 2.53 -11.27 -4.93
CA TYR A 411 1.34 -11.75 -4.23
C TYR A 411 0.47 -12.62 -5.13
N PHE A 412 0.27 -12.24 -6.39
CA PHE A 412 -0.32 -13.13 -7.38
C PHE A 412 0.58 -14.34 -7.60
N MET A 413 -0.03 -15.51 -7.64
CA MET A 413 0.67 -16.76 -7.97
C MET A 413 0.98 -16.87 -9.47
N GLU A 414 1.92 -17.76 -9.83
CA GLU A 414 2.25 -18.06 -11.23
C GLU A 414 0.99 -18.59 -11.97
N GLN A 415 0.69 -17.99 -13.13
CA GLN A 415 -0.60 -18.17 -13.79
C GLN A 415 -0.65 -19.30 -14.82
N SER A 416 0.50 -19.80 -15.27
CA SER A 416 0.59 -20.85 -16.29
C SER A 416 0.27 -22.20 -15.64
N ARG A 417 0.96 -22.52 -14.55
CA ARG A 417 0.74 -23.74 -13.74
C ARG A 417 -0.66 -23.76 -13.13
N PHE A 418 -1.16 -22.60 -12.68
CA PHE A 418 -2.54 -22.53 -12.20
C PHE A 418 -3.56 -22.84 -13.30
N LYS A 419 -3.35 -22.30 -14.51
CA LYS A 419 -4.25 -22.54 -15.64
C LYS A 419 -4.28 -24.02 -16.04
N GLU A 420 -3.12 -24.68 -16.03
CA GLU A 420 -3.03 -26.13 -16.27
C GLU A 420 -3.87 -26.94 -15.26
N VAL A 421 -3.81 -26.59 -13.97
CA VAL A 421 -4.62 -27.23 -12.92
C VAL A 421 -6.12 -26.99 -13.14
N LEU A 422 -6.51 -25.77 -13.51
CA LEU A 422 -7.91 -25.45 -13.79
C LEU A 422 -8.45 -26.24 -15.00
N GLU A 423 -7.64 -26.37 -16.05
CA GLU A 423 -8.00 -27.13 -17.25
C GLU A 423 -8.09 -28.63 -16.95
N ALA A 424 -7.13 -29.18 -16.22
CA ALA A 424 -7.11 -30.58 -15.81
C ALA A 424 -8.27 -30.94 -14.85
N SER A 425 -8.74 -29.97 -14.05
CA SER A 425 -9.82 -30.19 -13.08
C SER A 425 -11.22 -30.26 -13.70
N GLY A 426 -11.39 -29.81 -14.94
CA GLY A 426 -12.66 -29.87 -15.67
C GLY A 426 -13.82 -29.12 -15.01
N THR A 427 -15.06 -29.47 -15.36
CA THR A 427 -16.26 -28.88 -14.74
C THR A 427 -16.57 -29.61 -13.43
N GLN A 428 -16.27 -28.95 -12.32
CA GLN A 428 -16.61 -29.45 -10.99
C GLN A 428 -17.92 -28.84 -10.51
N VAL A 429 -18.85 -29.70 -10.05
CA VAL A 429 -20.02 -29.28 -9.29
C VAL A 429 -19.61 -29.27 -7.83
N GLN A 430 -19.61 -28.10 -7.21
CA GLN A 430 -19.34 -28.00 -5.78
C GLN A 430 -20.58 -28.44 -5.01
N GLU A 431 -20.39 -29.36 -4.06
CA GLU A 431 -21.48 -29.81 -3.19
C GLU A 431 -22.10 -28.62 -2.45
N LYS A 432 -23.43 -28.61 -2.38
CA LYS A 432 -24.14 -27.56 -1.65
C LYS A 432 -23.83 -27.64 -0.16
N SER A 433 -23.87 -26.47 0.48
CA SER A 433 -23.67 -26.35 1.91
C SER A 433 -24.62 -27.26 2.70
N SER A 434 -24.05 -28.13 3.54
CA SER A 434 -24.79 -28.87 4.58
C SER A 434 -24.93 -28.07 5.88
N CYS A 435 -24.31 -26.88 5.95
CA CYS A 435 -24.53 -25.88 7.00
C CYS A 435 -25.68 -24.93 6.57
N ALA A 436 -26.00 -23.93 7.39
CA ALA A 436 -26.90 -22.83 7.04
C ALA A 436 -26.66 -22.29 5.62
N SER A 437 -27.67 -21.67 5.01
CA SER A 437 -27.67 -21.22 3.61
C SER A 437 -26.64 -20.13 3.32
N HIS A 438 -25.36 -20.52 3.22
CA HIS A 438 -24.24 -19.65 2.89
C HIS A 438 -24.18 -19.37 1.41
N ASN A 439 -24.19 -18.09 1.05
CA ASN A 439 -24.17 -17.63 -0.34
C ASN A 439 -22.85 -17.94 -1.05
N ALA A 440 -21.72 -18.03 -0.33
CA ALA A 440 -20.39 -18.32 -0.90
C ALA A 440 -20.38 -19.66 -1.66
N VAL A 441 -20.85 -20.74 -1.03
CA VAL A 441 -20.93 -22.08 -1.63
C VAL A 441 -22.11 -22.19 -2.58
N ASN A 442 -23.28 -21.68 -2.19
CA ASN A 442 -24.51 -21.89 -2.94
C ASN A 442 -24.57 -21.07 -4.26
N LEU A 443 -23.75 -20.02 -4.39
CA LEU A 443 -23.70 -19.18 -5.59
C LEU A 443 -22.39 -19.28 -6.39
N ALA A 444 -21.47 -20.19 -6.01
CA ALA A 444 -20.21 -20.40 -6.72
C ALA A 444 -20.44 -20.69 -8.22
N ASP A 445 -21.52 -21.39 -8.57
CA ASP A 445 -21.85 -21.77 -9.95
C ASP A 445 -22.86 -20.86 -10.69
N THR A 446 -23.47 -19.86 -10.03
CA THR A 446 -24.61 -19.09 -10.60
C THR A 446 -24.31 -17.66 -11.02
N LYS A 447 -23.12 -17.11 -10.74
CA LYS A 447 -22.79 -15.73 -11.21
C LYS A 447 -22.71 -15.68 -12.74
N ASN A 448 -23.36 -14.68 -13.33
CA ASN A 448 -23.35 -14.38 -14.78
C ASN A 448 -21.92 -14.05 -15.26
N ALA A 449 -21.10 -15.08 -15.49
CA ALA A 449 -19.71 -14.98 -15.92
C ALA A 449 -19.57 -14.68 -17.43
N ARG A 450 -20.67 -14.61 -18.20
CA ARG A 450 -20.65 -14.59 -19.67
C ARG A 450 -19.90 -13.41 -20.31
N ARG A 451 -19.56 -12.37 -19.54
CA ARG A 451 -18.76 -11.19 -19.97
C ARG A 451 -17.52 -10.93 -19.10
N MET A 452 -17.23 -11.81 -18.16
CA MET A 452 -16.16 -11.66 -17.18
C MET A 452 -15.10 -12.74 -17.41
N ALA A 453 -13.84 -12.35 -17.37
CA ALA A 453 -12.74 -13.29 -17.39
C ALA A 453 -12.31 -13.71 -15.96
N ALA A 454 -12.57 -12.85 -14.98
CA ALA A 454 -12.53 -13.19 -13.56
C ALA A 454 -13.74 -12.57 -12.86
N THR A 455 -14.46 -13.36 -12.08
CA THR A 455 -15.62 -12.93 -11.28
C THR A 455 -15.23 -12.30 -9.93
N GLY A 456 -13.97 -12.43 -9.55
CA GLY A 456 -13.40 -11.92 -8.31
C GLY A 456 -11.95 -12.39 -8.14
N VAL A 457 -11.43 -12.21 -6.93
CA VAL A 457 -10.09 -12.64 -6.51
C VAL A 457 -10.21 -13.38 -5.19
N GLY A 458 -9.57 -14.55 -5.07
CA GLY A 458 -9.34 -15.19 -3.78
C GLY A 458 -7.99 -14.76 -3.22
N ALA A 459 -7.90 -14.53 -1.91
CA ALA A 459 -6.61 -14.30 -1.27
C ALA A 459 -6.46 -14.95 0.10
N ILE A 460 -5.19 -15.07 0.51
CA ILE A 460 -4.79 -15.57 1.82
C ILE A 460 -3.84 -14.57 2.46
N VAL A 461 -4.17 -14.16 3.68
CA VAL A 461 -3.44 -13.14 4.43
C VAL A 461 -3.03 -13.66 5.81
N CYS A 462 -2.08 -12.97 6.45
CA CYS A 462 -1.83 -13.14 7.87
C CYS A 462 -3.06 -12.71 8.69
N ALA A 463 -3.71 -13.67 9.37
CA ALA A 463 -4.96 -13.39 10.10
C ALA A 463 -4.78 -12.42 11.30
N ARG A 464 -3.55 -12.25 11.79
CA ARG A 464 -3.25 -11.40 12.96
C ARG A 464 -2.86 -9.97 12.60
N HIS A 465 -2.09 -9.81 11.53
CA HIS A 465 -1.49 -8.52 11.17
C HIS A 465 -2.04 -7.94 9.86
N ASN A 466 -2.86 -8.71 9.14
CA ASN A 466 -3.49 -8.31 7.89
C ASN A 466 -2.47 -7.95 6.79
N LEU A 467 -1.49 -8.83 6.56
CA LEU A 467 -0.56 -8.71 5.43
C LEU A 467 -0.83 -9.83 4.44
N THR A 468 -0.90 -9.49 3.15
CA THR A 468 -1.05 -10.46 2.06
C THR A 468 0.19 -11.32 1.99
N ARG A 469 0.03 -12.63 1.84
CA ARG A 469 1.17 -13.55 1.77
C ARG A 469 1.75 -13.64 0.35
N PRO A 470 3.00 -14.11 0.20
CA PRO A 470 3.56 -14.43 -1.10
C PRO A 470 2.76 -15.52 -1.80
N SER A 471 2.58 -15.40 -3.12
CA SER A 471 1.84 -16.35 -3.97
C SER A 471 0.46 -16.72 -3.42
N ALA A 472 -0.21 -15.74 -2.80
CA ALA A 472 -1.43 -15.94 -2.02
C ALA A 472 -2.65 -15.27 -2.64
N VAL A 473 -2.59 -14.84 -3.90
CA VAL A 473 -3.68 -14.17 -4.61
C VAL A 473 -3.94 -14.85 -5.96
N GLY A 474 -5.21 -15.09 -6.28
CA GLY A 474 -5.63 -15.78 -7.49
C GLY A 474 -6.93 -15.28 -8.08
N ASP A 475 -7.00 -15.17 -9.41
CA ASP A 475 -8.24 -14.83 -10.11
C ASP A 475 -9.26 -15.99 -10.03
N LEU A 476 -10.53 -15.63 -9.79
CA LEU A 476 -11.65 -16.57 -9.72
C LEU A 476 -12.42 -16.58 -11.05
N GLN A 477 -12.25 -17.62 -11.86
CA GLN A 477 -12.86 -17.68 -13.20
C GLN A 477 -14.40 -17.70 -13.12
N LYS A 478 -14.95 -18.39 -12.12
CA LYS A 478 -16.39 -18.48 -11.91
C LYS A 478 -16.69 -18.80 -10.45
N GLY A 479 -16.98 -17.76 -9.66
CA GLY A 479 -17.27 -17.89 -8.24
C GLY A 479 -16.07 -18.39 -7.43
N GLU A 480 -16.31 -18.62 -6.15
CA GLU A 480 -15.32 -19.14 -5.21
C GLU A 480 -15.36 -20.67 -5.22
N LYS A 481 -14.68 -21.26 -6.20
CA LYS A 481 -14.56 -22.72 -6.31
C LYS A 481 -13.42 -23.24 -5.45
N TYR A 482 -13.60 -24.43 -4.89
CA TYR A 482 -12.54 -25.10 -4.11
C TYR A 482 -11.23 -25.24 -4.88
N VAL A 483 -11.25 -25.59 -6.16
CA VAL A 483 -10.01 -25.68 -6.97
C VAL A 483 -9.19 -24.38 -6.98
N ASN A 484 -9.85 -23.22 -6.96
CA ASN A 484 -9.17 -21.94 -6.89
C ASN A 484 -8.56 -21.73 -5.51
N MET A 485 -9.35 -21.92 -4.45
CA MET A 485 -8.92 -21.63 -3.08
C MET A 485 -7.88 -22.64 -2.57
N ASP A 486 -8.03 -23.92 -2.91
CA ASP A 486 -7.06 -24.98 -2.64
C ASP A 486 -5.69 -24.65 -3.25
N TYR A 487 -5.67 -24.28 -4.54
CA TYR A 487 -4.42 -24.00 -5.22
C TYR A 487 -3.72 -22.77 -4.62
N VAL A 488 -4.46 -21.68 -4.37
CA VAL A 488 -3.91 -20.48 -3.69
C VAL A 488 -3.36 -20.85 -2.30
N PHE A 489 -4.08 -21.69 -1.55
CA PHE A 489 -3.68 -22.18 -0.23
C PHE A 489 -2.38 -22.99 -0.27
N PHE A 490 -2.29 -23.99 -1.15
CA PHE A 490 -1.09 -24.80 -1.28
C PHE A 490 0.10 -24.00 -1.81
N SER A 491 -0.11 -23.10 -2.79
CA SER A 491 0.94 -22.21 -3.31
C SER A 491 1.54 -21.32 -2.23
N THR A 492 0.72 -20.63 -1.41
CA THR A 492 1.28 -19.74 -0.39
C THR A 492 1.99 -20.48 0.76
N LEU A 493 1.59 -21.73 1.03
CA LEU A 493 2.19 -22.56 2.08
C LEU A 493 3.59 -23.06 1.73
N GLN A 494 3.98 -23.10 0.45
CA GLN A 494 5.37 -23.40 0.06
C GLN A 494 6.37 -22.44 0.72
N HIS A 495 5.97 -21.19 0.91
CA HIS A 495 6.73 -20.14 1.58
C HIS A 495 6.74 -20.25 3.11
N ALA A 496 6.15 -21.31 3.67
CA ALA A 496 6.15 -21.62 5.11
C ALA A 496 6.21 -23.13 5.37
N SER A 497 6.78 -23.91 4.45
CA SER A 497 6.77 -25.38 4.45
C SER A 497 7.40 -26.04 5.68
N THR A 498 8.23 -25.29 6.41
CA THR A 498 8.88 -25.74 7.63
C THR A 498 7.99 -25.55 8.87
N VAL A 499 7.06 -24.58 8.86
CA VAL A 499 6.18 -24.27 10.00
C VAL A 499 5.17 -25.40 10.23
N ARG A 500 5.16 -25.97 11.44
CA ARG A 500 4.36 -27.15 11.78
C ARG A 500 2.98 -26.86 12.37
N VAL A 501 2.75 -25.68 12.92
CA VAL A 501 1.45 -25.33 13.53
C VAL A 501 0.75 -24.34 12.61
N LEU A 502 -0.38 -24.75 12.03
CA LEU A 502 -1.16 -23.96 11.08
C LEU A 502 -2.57 -23.73 11.63
N ASN A 503 -2.99 -22.47 11.71
CA ASN A 503 -4.32 -22.07 12.14
C ASN A 503 -4.99 -21.32 10.97
N ILE A 504 -6.04 -21.91 10.41
CA ILE A 504 -6.63 -21.49 9.15
C ILE A 504 -8.07 -21.05 9.39
N SER A 505 -8.32 -19.76 9.24
CA SER A 505 -9.66 -19.18 9.29
C SER A 505 -10.24 -19.02 7.90
N TYR A 506 -11.46 -19.52 7.70
CA TYR A 506 -12.21 -19.37 6.47
C TYR A 506 -13.71 -19.42 6.78
N ASP A 507 -14.52 -18.60 6.12
CA ASP A 507 -15.98 -18.55 6.27
C ASP A 507 -16.61 -19.94 6.19
N ILE A 508 -16.14 -20.72 5.23
CA ILE A 508 -16.65 -22.07 4.99
C ILE A 508 -15.65 -23.14 5.39
N ALA A 509 -14.75 -22.85 6.34
CA ALA A 509 -13.76 -23.80 6.85
C ALA A 509 -14.39 -25.15 7.22
N CYS A 510 -15.56 -25.13 7.86
CA CYS A 510 -16.29 -26.32 8.28
C CYS A 510 -16.74 -27.26 7.14
N GLN A 511 -16.75 -26.76 5.90
CA GLN A 511 -17.11 -27.52 4.69
C GLN A 511 -15.87 -27.81 3.86
N TRP A 512 -15.10 -26.76 3.60
CA TRP A 512 -13.89 -26.80 2.78
C TRP A 512 -12.87 -27.79 3.32
N SER A 513 -12.63 -27.80 4.64
CA SER A 513 -11.59 -28.65 5.26
C SER A 513 -11.88 -30.15 5.18
N LYS A 514 -13.12 -30.57 4.92
CA LYS A 514 -13.51 -31.99 4.90
C LYS A 514 -12.81 -32.78 3.80
N HIS A 515 -12.61 -32.17 2.64
CA HIS A 515 -12.06 -32.83 1.46
C HIS A 515 -10.69 -32.30 1.03
N LEU A 516 -10.20 -31.22 1.65
CA LEU A 516 -8.95 -30.56 1.30
C LEU A 516 -7.78 -31.55 1.14
N TRP A 517 -7.57 -32.41 2.14
CA TRP A 517 -6.44 -33.35 2.14
C TRP A 517 -6.61 -34.46 1.11
N SER A 518 -7.81 -35.01 0.96
CA SER A 518 -8.10 -36.02 -0.07
C SER A 518 -7.94 -35.46 -1.49
N GLN A 519 -8.19 -34.16 -1.67
CA GLN A 519 -8.06 -33.47 -2.95
C GLN A 519 -6.63 -33.03 -3.25
N MET A 520 -5.74 -33.02 -2.26
CA MET A 520 -4.36 -32.56 -2.43
C MET A 520 -3.64 -33.31 -3.56
N SER A 521 -3.88 -34.62 -3.70
CA SER A 521 -3.31 -35.49 -4.74
C SER A 521 -3.61 -35.05 -6.17
N ARG A 522 -4.61 -34.19 -6.37
CA ARG A 522 -4.98 -33.63 -7.68
C ARG A 522 -4.09 -32.48 -8.12
N TYR A 523 -3.36 -31.88 -7.20
CA TYR A 523 -2.44 -30.78 -7.48
C TYR A 523 -1.02 -31.29 -7.71
N PRO A 524 -0.13 -30.49 -8.33
CA PRO A 524 1.26 -30.88 -8.53
C PRO A 524 1.95 -31.21 -7.20
N SER A 525 2.75 -32.28 -7.16
CA SER A 525 3.47 -32.71 -5.95
C SER A 525 4.39 -31.63 -5.38
N THR A 526 4.82 -30.68 -6.21
CA THR A 526 5.64 -29.54 -5.78
C THR A 526 4.94 -28.65 -4.75
N ILE A 527 3.60 -28.56 -4.76
CA ILE A 527 2.82 -27.72 -3.83
C ILE A 527 2.17 -28.55 -2.71
N HIS A 528 2.41 -29.87 -2.64
CA HIS A 528 1.82 -30.71 -1.60
C HIS A 528 2.37 -30.35 -0.22
N LEU A 529 1.48 -30.41 0.77
CA LEU A 529 1.82 -30.30 2.18
C LEU A 529 1.55 -31.65 2.83
N TRP A 530 2.59 -32.38 3.22
CA TRP A 530 2.42 -33.65 3.93
C TRP A 530 2.10 -33.36 5.41
N PRO A 531 0.89 -33.70 5.89
CA PRO A 531 0.41 -33.29 7.20
C PRO A 531 0.97 -34.15 8.34
N ASP A 532 1.73 -35.21 8.07
CA ASP A 532 2.11 -36.22 9.07
C ASP A 532 2.87 -35.62 10.29
N ASP A 533 3.47 -34.43 10.13
CA ASP A 533 4.09 -33.64 11.22
C ASP A 533 3.39 -32.30 11.54
N ASN A 534 2.36 -31.91 10.78
CA ASN A 534 1.70 -30.61 10.90
C ASN A 534 0.45 -30.68 11.78
N VAL A 535 0.36 -29.80 12.77
CA VAL A 535 -0.86 -29.55 13.55
C VAL A 535 -1.67 -28.48 12.82
N VAL A 536 -2.69 -28.92 12.09
CA VAL A 536 -3.56 -28.02 11.32
C VAL A 536 -4.91 -27.87 11.99
N THR A 537 -5.25 -26.63 12.34
CA THR A 537 -6.52 -26.27 12.95
C THR A 537 -7.33 -25.40 12.00
N PHE A 538 -8.56 -25.82 11.71
CA PHE A 538 -9.51 -25.04 10.92
C PHE A 538 -10.51 -24.34 11.84
N VAL A 539 -10.80 -23.08 11.55
CA VAL A 539 -11.74 -22.25 12.31
C VAL A 539 -12.60 -21.42 11.38
N VAL A 540 -13.78 -21.03 11.85
CA VAL A 540 -14.62 -20.03 11.17
C VAL A 540 -14.42 -18.69 11.86
N LEU A 541 -14.38 -17.63 11.05
CA LEU A 541 -14.19 -16.24 11.48
C LEU A 541 -15.24 -15.85 12.53
N LYS A 542 -14.87 -15.03 13.52
CA LYS A 542 -15.74 -14.74 14.68
C LYS A 542 -17.07 -14.09 14.30
N PHE A 543 -17.07 -13.20 13.32
CA PHE A 543 -18.27 -12.52 12.83
C PHE A 543 -19.19 -13.46 12.06
N HIS A 544 -18.60 -14.39 11.29
CA HIS A 544 -19.34 -15.33 10.44
C HIS A 544 -19.86 -16.55 11.22
N LEU A 545 -19.15 -16.98 12.27
CA LEU A 545 -19.46 -18.17 13.07
C LEU A 545 -20.93 -18.27 13.54
N PRO A 546 -21.58 -17.21 14.06
CA PRO A 546 -22.98 -17.27 14.49
C PRO A 546 -23.98 -17.65 13.39
N ALA A 547 -23.62 -17.42 12.12
CA ALA A 547 -24.45 -17.83 10.98
C ALA A 547 -24.37 -19.34 10.69
N HIS A 548 -23.48 -20.09 11.33
CA HIS A 548 -23.37 -21.53 11.15
C HIS A 548 -24.28 -22.31 12.10
N ILE A 549 -24.49 -23.60 11.81
CA ILE A 549 -25.20 -24.53 12.71
C ILE A 549 -24.44 -24.70 14.03
N LEU A 550 -25.14 -25.06 15.10
CA LEU A 550 -24.59 -25.15 16.46
C LEU A 550 -23.34 -26.04 16.58
N SER A 551 -23.29 -27.16 15.85
CA SER A 551 -22.11 -28.04 15.85
C SER A 551 -20.86 -27.36 15.26
N CYS A 552 -21.04 -26.45 14.30
CA CYS A 552 -19.95 -25.66 13.76
C CYS A 552 -19.54 -24.53 14.72
N GLN A 553 -20.51 -23.89 15.36
CA GLN A 553 -20.29 -22.83 16.36
C GLN A 553 -19.44 -23.29 17.55
N THR A 554 -19.44 -24.58 17.86
CA THR A 554 -18.62 -25.17 18.92
C THR A 554 -17.28 -25.68 18.38
N LYS A 555 -17.30 -26.50 17.32
CA LYS A 555 -16.09 -27.16 16.81
C LYS A 555 -15.09 -26.24 16.12
N TYR A 556 -15.55 -25.16 15.48
CA TYR A 556 -14.71 -24.25 14.67
C TYR A 556 -14.53 -22.88 15.33
N SER A 557 -14.81 -22.76 16.64
CA SER A 557 -14.73 -21.49 17.36
C SER A 557 -13.32 -21.15 17.79
N LEU A 558 -12.82 -19.99 17.34
CA LEU A 558 -11.57 -19.40 17.85
C LEU A 558 -11.57 -19.20 19.37
N ASN A 559 -12.73 -19.00 20.00
CA ASN A 559 -12.82 -18.78 21.45
C ASN A 559 -12.66 -20.06 22.26
N LEU A 560 -12.87 -21.23 21.66
CA LEU A 560 -12.87 -22.52 22.35
C LEU A 560 -11.59 -23.34 22.09
N ILE A 561 -10.67 -22.82 21.28
CA ILE A 561 -9.44 -23.52 20.90
C ILE A 561 -8.24 -22.88 21.61
N LYS A 562 -7.49 -23.71 22.34
CA LYS A 562 -6.26 -23.29 23.04
C LYS A 562 -5.22 -22.76 22.04
N GLY A 563 -4.47 -21.73 22.44
CA GLY A 563 -3.42 -21.12 21.60
C GLY A 563 -3.91 -20.07 20.59
N MET A 564 -5.22 -19.81 20.49
CA MET A 564 -5.78 -18.83 19.55
C MET A 564 -5.71 -17.38 20.04
N ALA A 565 -5.57 -17.18 21.36
CA ALA A 565 -5.60 -15.86 22.02
C ALA A 565 -6.84 -15.03 21.59
N ARG A 566 -6.69 -13.72 21.38
CA ARG A 566 -7.78 -12.83 20.93
C ARG A 566 -7.91 -12.72 19.40
N THR A 567 -7.29 -13.62 18.62
CA THR A 567 -7.41 -13.65 17.16
C THR A 567 -8.89 -13.77 16.74
N ASP A 568 -9.32 -13.01 15.74
CA ASP A 568 -10.71 -13.00 15.24
C ASP A 568 -10.88 -13.67 13.86
N GLY A 569 -9.82 -13.72 13.05
CA GLY A 569 -9.83 -14.25 11.69
C GLY A 569 -10.25 -13.23 10.61
N GLU A 570 -10.69 -12.03 11.00
CA GLU A 570 -11.35 -11.02 10.14
C GLU A 570 -10.38 -10.15 9.34
N ALA A 571 -9.09 -10.48 9.34
CA ALA A 571 -8.07 -9.64 8.72
C ALA A 571 -8.31 -9.47 7.21
N VAL A 572 -8.64 -10.56 6.51
CA VAL A 572 -8.83 -10.53 5.05
C VAL A 572 -9.95 -9.58 4.63
N GLU A 573 -11.06 -9.55 5.38
CA GLU A 573 -12.18 -8.63 5.17
C GLU A 573 -11.77 -7.16 5.38
N ARG A 574 -10.96 -6.89 6.41
CA ARG A 574 -10.36 -5.55 6.63
C ARG A 574 -9.38 -5.17 5.52
N GLY A 575 -8.70 -6.13 4.89
CA GLY A 575 -7.85 -5.89 3.72
C GLY A 575 -8.67 -5.49 2.49
N TRP A 576 -9.89 -6.03 2.35
CA TRP A 576 -10.77 -5.71 1.24
C TRP A 576 -11.22 -4.25 1.21
N SER A 577 -11.50 -3.64 2.36
CA SER A 577 -11.87 -2.22 2.38
C SER A 577 -10.80 -1.31 1.76
N ASN A 578 -9.51 -1.64 1.94
CA ASN A 578 -8.40 -0.88 1.37
C ASN A 578 -8.26 -1.03 -0.16
N ILE A 579 -8.42 -2.25 -0.68
CA ILE A 579 -8.21 -2.54 -2.11
C ILE A 579 -9.46 -2.33 -2.97
N ASN A 580 -10.66 -2.37 -2.38
CA ASN A 580 -11.92 -2.23 -3.09
C ASN A 580 -12.08 -0.92 -3.91
N PRO A 581 -11.56 0.25 -3.49
CA PRO A 581 -11.67 1.47 -4.28
C PRO A 581 -11.10 1.37 -5.71
N ILE A 582 -10.06 0.55 -5.93
CA ILE A 582 -9.48 0.34 -7.27
C ILE A 582 -10.19 -0.73 -8.10
N ALA A 583 -11.27 -1.33 -7.59
CA ALA A 583 -12.02 -2.35 -8.32
C ALA A 583 -12.53 -1.84 -9.67
N THR A 584 -12.96 -0.58 -9.75
CA THR A 584 -13.53 0.00 -10.97
C THR A 584 -12.47 0.26 -12.03
N SER A 585 -11.29 0.78 -11.65
CA SER A 585 -10.18 1.04 -12.56
C SER A 585 -9.55 -0.26 -13.05
N THR A 586 -9.42 -1.27 -12.18
CA THR A 586 -8.85 -2.58 -12.55
C THR A 586 -9.82 -3.46 -13.35
N GLN A 587 -11.13 -3.26 -13.23
CA GLN A 587 -12.13 -4.09 -13.93
C GLN A 587 -11.98 -4.05 -15.46
N GLY A 588 -11.53 -2.92 -16.01
CA GLY A 588 -11.34 -2.71 -17.45
C GLY A 588 -9.96 -3.10 -17.98
N MET A 589 -8.99 -3.35 -17.10
CA MET A 589 -7.61 -3.64 -17.47
C MET A 589 -7.45 -5.04 -18.09
N GLY A 590 -6.41 -5.19 -18.91
CA GLY A 590 -5.98 -6.50 -19.38
C GLY A 590 -5.42 -7.37 -18.23
N PRO A 591 -5.16 -8.65 -18.50
CA PRO A 591 -4.75 -9.59 -17.47
C PRO A 591 -3.34 -9.32 -16.90
N GLY A 592 -2.41 -8.74 -17.66
CA GLY A 592 -1.06 -8.40 -17.21
C GLY A 592 -1.08 -7.19 -16.31
N SER A 593 -1.43 -6.04 -16.90
CA SER A 593 -1.55 -4.75 -16.22
C SER A 593 -2.38 -4.82 -14.93
N ARG A 594 -3.50 -5.55 -14.92
CA ARG A 594 -4.32 -5.69 -13.71
C ARG A 594 -3.57 -6.37 -12.57
N ARG A 595 -2.86 -7.46 -12.85
CA ARG A 595 -2.13 -8.21 -11.81
C ARG A 595 -0.98 -7.39 -11.27
N ASP A 596 -0.23 -6.74 -12.16
CA ASP A 596 0.90 -5.89 -11.77
C ASP A 596 0.43 -4.73 -10.87
N ILE A 597 -0.69 -4.07 -11.21
CA ILE A 597 -1.30 -3.02 -10.36
C ILE A 597 -1.79 -3.56 -9.01
N LEU A 598 -2.47 -4.71 -9.00
CA LEU A 598 -2.95 -5.29 -7.74
C LEU A 598 -1.77 -5.73 -6.85
N ASP A 599 -0.73 -6.33 -7.42
CA ASP A 599 0.51 -6.68 -6.70
C ASP A 599 1.17 -5.44 -6.10
N ASP A 600 1.24 -4.34 -6.85
CA ASP A 600 1.81 -3.08 -6.38
C ASP A 600 1.03 -2.54 -5.16
N HIS A 601 -0.30 -2.55 -5.22
CA HIS A 601 -1.15 -2.13 -4.09
C HIS A 601 -1.11 -3.07 -2.88
N PHE A 602 -1.00 -4.39 -3.08
CA PHE A 602 -0.75 -5.31 -1.96
C PHE A 602 0.65 -5.07 -1.36
N GLY A 603 1.62 -4.69 -2.19
CA GLY A 603 2.96 -4.24 -1.81
C GLY A 603 2.94 -3.06 -0.87
N ASP A 604 2.29 -1.99 -1.30
CA ASP A 604 2.07 -0.77 -0.51
C ASP A 604 1.36 -1.06 0.82
N TRP A 605 0.26 -1.81 0.79
CA TRP A 605 -0.48 -2.18 2.00
C TRP A 605 0.41 -2.91 3.00
N ASN A 606 1.18 -3.91 2.54
CA ASN A 606 2.09 -4.64 3.39
C ASN A 606 3.22 -3.76 3.92
N TRP A 607 3.80 -2.88 3.08
CA TRP A 607 4.83 -1.93 3.50
C TRP A 607 4.32 -1.01 4.61
N CYS A 608 3.16 -0.38 4.41
CA CYS A 608 2.50 0.46 5.42
C CYS A 608 2.23 -0.30 6.72
N LYS A 609 1.79 -1.58 6.63
CA LYS A 609 1.60 -2.43 7.82
C LYS A 609 2.91 -2.74 8.54
N VAL A 610 4.00 -2.96 7.82
CA VAL A 610 5.32 -3.19 8.42
C VAL A 610 5.84 -1.93 9.12
N CYS A 611 5.77 -0.77 8.45
CA CYS A 611 6.19 0.50 9.03
C CYS A 611 5.42 0.83 10.33
N ASN A 612 4.12 0.52 10.36
CA ASN A 612 3.25 0.79 11.51
C ASN A 612 3.16 -0.37 12.52
N LEU A 613 3.90 -1.47 12.32
CA LEU A 613 3.76 -2.66 13.16
C LEU A 613 4.19 -2.40 14.61
N GLY A 614 5.27 -1.65 14.82
CA GLY A 614 5.77 -1.32 16.16
C GLY A 614 4.73 -0.56 17.00
N PRO A 615 4.25 0.61 16.55
CA PRO A 615 3.17 1.35 17.22
C PRO A 615 1.91 0.49 17.43
N PHE A 616 1.52 -0.30 16.42
CA PHE A 616 0.37 -1.20 16.53
C PHE A 616 0.53 -2.23 17.66
N LEU A 617 1.68 -2.89 17.75
CA LEU A 617 1.96 -3.89 18.79
C LEU A 617 2.01 -3.26 20.18
N LEU A 618 2.59 -2.07 20.31
CA LEU A 618 2.61 -1.33 21.58
C LEU A 618 1.20 -1.01 22.07
N ARG A 619 0.34 -0.52 21.18
CA ARG A 619 -1.09 -0.29 21.51
C ARG A 619 -1.77 -1.57 21.96
N LYS A 620 -1.58 -2.67 21.21
CA LYS A 620 -2.15 -3.98 21.57
C LYS A 620 -1.63 -4.51 22.90
N LEU A 621 -0.38 -4.26 23.25
CA LEU A 621 0.17 -4.64 24.55
C LEU A 621 -0.43 -3.83 25.70
N LYS A 622 -0.59 -2.51 25.50
CA LYS A 622 -1.24 -1.61 26.48
C LYS A 622 -2.71 -1.98 26.74
N GLU A 623 -3.42 -2.46 25.72
CA GLU A 623 -4.78 -3.03 25.86
C GLU A 623 -4.77 -4.39 26.56
N ALA A 624 -3.87 -5.29 26.12
CA ALA A 624 -3.88 -6.69 26.56
C ALA A 624 -3.48 -6.89 28.03
N ILE A 625 -2.61 -6.05 28.61
CA ILE A 625 -2.15 -6.22 30.00
C ILE A 625 -3.30 -5.99 31.01
N PRO A 626 -4.03 -4.86 30.97
CA PRO A 626 -5.21 -4.67 31.81
C PRO A 626 -6.30 -5.72 31.56
N GLU A 627 -6.60 -6.03 30.29
CA GLU A 627 -7.61 -7.04 29.95
C GLU A 627 -7.24 -8.43 30.50
N ARG A 628 -5.97 -8.84 30.44
CA ARG A 628 -5.52 -10.10 31.04
C ARG A 628 -5.81 -10.13 32.53
N ASN A 629 -5.52 -9.05 33.26
CA ASN A 629 -5.78 -8.98 34.69
C ASN A 629 -7.27 -9.11 34.99
N GLN A 630 -8.11 -8.42 34.21
CA GLN A 630 -9.56 -8.54 34.37
C GLN A 630 -10.04 -9.96 34.06
N HIS A 631 -9.60 -10.56 32.97
CA HIS A 631 -9.99 -11.94 32.62
C HIS A 631 -9.56 -12.98 33.67
N ILE A 632 -8.44 -12.76 34.38
CA ILE A 632 -8.04 -13.63 35.50
C ILE A 632 -9.02 -13.52 36.66
N LEU A 633 -9.49 -12.30 36.97
CA LEU A 633 -10.51 -12.09 38.01
C LEU A 633 -11.84 -12.72 37.59
N ASP A 634 -12.29 -12.43 36.37
CA ASP A 634 -13.53 -12.98 35.82
C ASP A 634 -13.50 -14.52 35.81
N LEU A 635 -12.35 -15.13 35.46
CA LEU A 635 -12.19 -16.58 35.50
C LEU A 635 -12.28 -17.13 36.93
N ARG A 636 -11.66 -16.47 37.92
CA ARG A 636 -11.74 -16.89 39.32
C ARG A 636 -13.17 -16.82 39.84
N ASP A 637 -13.85 -15.70 39.61
CA ASP A 637 -15.24 -15.50 40.01
C ASP A 637 -16.16 -16.57 39.37
N PHE A 638 -15.89 -16.92 38.10
CA PHE A 638 -16.61 -17.97 37.40
C PHE A 638 -16.32 -19.37 37.96
N GLU A 639 -15.05 -19.68 38.25
CA GLU A 639 -14.65 -20.97 38.83
C GLU A 639 -15.19 -21.15 40.26
N GLU A 640 -15.26 -20.10 41.06
CA GLU A 640 -15.83 -20.12 42.42
C GLU A 640 -17.35 -20.41 42.42
N ALA A 641 -18.05 -20.02 41.35
CA ALA A 641 -19.48 -20.28 41.20
C ALA A 641 -19.80 -21.73 40.74
N ILE A 642 -18.80 -22.52 40.37
CA ILE A 642 -18.96 -23.89 39.86
C ILE A 642 -18.63 -24.90 40.97
N PRO A 643 -19.46 -25.95 41.20
CA PRO A 643 -19.13 -27.00 42.14
C PRO A 643 -17.75 -27.62 41.87
N PRO A 644 -16.89 -27.85 42.88
CA PRO A 644 -15.52 -28.33 42.67
C PRO A 644 -15.44 -29.62 41.84
N THR A 645 -16.38 -30.55 42.07
CA THR A 645 -16.45 -31.81 41.31
C THR A 645 -16.74 -31.62 39.83
N SER A 646 -17.52 -30.59 39.46
CA SER A 646 -17.76 -30.24 38.06
C SER A 646 -16.58 -29.50 37.45
N LEU A 647 -15.91 -28.63 38.22
CA LEU A 647 -14.73 -27.89 37.76
C LEU A 647 -13.56 -28.84 37.46
N ASP A 648 -13.32 -29.83 38.32
CA ASP A 648 -12.26 -30.84 38.12
C ASP A 648 -12.50 -31.71 36.88
N GLN A 649 -13.77 -31.92 36.49
CA GLN A 649 -14.11 -32.64 35.26
C GLN A 649 -13.88 -31.79 34.00
N TRP A 650 -13.97 -30.46 34.13
CA TRP A 650 -13.81 -29.51 33.02
C TRP A 650 -12.36 -29.12 32.74
N ARG A 651 -11.50 -29.13 33.77
CA ARG A 651 -10.06 -28.85 33.66
C ARG A 651 -9.31 -29.99 33.00
#